data_AF-A0A409WJ62-F1
#
_entry.id   AF-A0A409WJ62-F1
#
_cell.length_a   1.000
_cell.length_b   1.000
_cell.length_c   1.000
_cell.angle_alpha   90.00
_cell.angle_beta   90.00
_cell.angle_gamma   90.00
#
_symmetry.space_group_name_H-M   'P 1'
#
loop_
_entity.id
_entity.type
_entity.pdbx_description
1 polymer ?
#
loop_
_entity_poly.entity_id
_entity_poly.type
_entity_poly.pdbx_seq_one_letter_code
_entity_poly.pdbx_strand_id
1 'polypeptide(L)'
;MKLCSCLLLPLLWVCSSSASAPNGPWDTFNLAPESKTVYPKAIHSSQGSVKNANLLVKNKGKASLSSNGSWVALDFGIEIGGLISLNLNNIPTESSFSLSFTESPSFIRPSASDDSSFPSANTTYDGVLSVDVTAKTGYWTQPASSLRGGFRYLTIVSNSASTITLSNVSCAISFVPHLEDMRDYSGYFYAKDPLSKDADFLTKLWYSGAYTVQTNTVALNSGRHVPFAPAGSWENDATLGVAGPIIVDGAKRDRAVWPGDMGIAVPAQFVSTNDLVPTRNALSTMFAAINPKTGALPESGPPLSQQGSDTYHAWTLIGTYNYYLFSGDTAWLQNVWTNYTKAVAFLEGKVDSTGLMDVTGLRDWARQGGGGYNAEGNAILYKVLTTATDLAKYMNLTSLSSAWAQNATALKSKFNDAFWLESAGMYRDNQTTALCPQDANSFAVLFNLTTSEEQKNLVSENLEMNWNELGPVAPELPDTISPFISGFEIQAHFEAGNDARALDLIRRTWGYMLTTNLSVQSTLLEGFTANGSLAYRYNHGYNDDPAYTSHSHGWSSGPTPALTFYVLGLTLTAPQGKTWAISPHIGGGLPAAEGGFETNLGWFGVKWTTLGGSGGGGSEVEGFSLSVDTPEGTSGVVTLPDGVVSESYMVDGVRVGARASRSITLIGGRHSIQI
;
A
#
# COMPACT_ATOMS: atom_id res chain seq x y z
N MET A 1 29.44 -0.21 54.15
CA MET A 1 28.09 -0.77 53.92
C MET A 1 27.30 0.21 53.06
N LYS A 2 27.28 -0.03 51.74
CA LYS A 2 26.32 0.48 50.74
C LYS A 2 26.76 -0.13 49.41
N LEU A 3 26.10 -1.21 49.02
CA LEU A 3 26.31 -1.90 47.75
C LEU A 3 25.66 -1.09 46.62
N CYS A 4 26.41 -0.88 45.55
CA CYS A 4 25.93 -0.44 44.25
C CYS A 4 25.45 -1.69 43.49
N SER A 5 24.15 -1.82 43.27
CA SER A 5 23.59 -2.84 42.37
C SER A 5 23.52 -2.27 40.95
N CYS A 6 24.43 -2.69 40.09
CA CYS A 6 24.29 -2.58 38.64
C CYS A 6 23.30 -3.65 38.18
N LEU A 7 22.10 -3.26 37.76
CA LEU A 7 21.18 -4.11 37.01
C LEU A 7 21.70 -4.22 35.57
N LEU A 8 22.27 -5.37 35.23
CA LEU A 8 22.46 -5.82 33.85
C LEU A 8 21.08 -6.21 33.29
N LEU A 9 20.56 -5.43 32.34
CA LEU A 9 19.49 -5.90 31.46
C LEU A 9 20.08 -6.94 30.49
N PRO A 10 19.49 -8.12 30.34
CA PRO A 10 19.89 -9.02 29.27
C PRO A 10 19.34 -8.47 27.95
N LEU A 11 20.22 -8.15 27.00
CA LEU A 11 19.84 -8.09 25.60
C LEU A 11 19.40 -9.49 25.19
N LEU A 12 18.09 -9.72 25.10
CA LEU A 12 17.54 -10.85 24.38
C LEU A 12 17.83 -10.61 22.90
N TRP A 13 18.87 -11.26 22.39
CA TRP A 13 19.01 -11.49 20.95
C TRP A 13 17.83 -12.36 20.52
N VAL A 14 16.85 -11.76 19.86
CA VAL A 14 15.90 -12.49 19.03
C VAL A 14 16.71 -13.02 17.87
N CYS A 15 17.02 -14.32 17.88
CA CYS A 15 17.45 -15.01 16.67
C CYS A 15 16.24 -15.07 15.73
N SER A 16 16.10 -14.05 14.89
CA SER A 16 15.23 -14.11 13.71
C SER A 16 15.87 -15.09 12.73
N SER A 17 15.38 -16.33 12.71
CA SER A 17 15.49 -17.16 11.52
C SER A 17 14.51 -16.58 10.49
N SER A 18 14.92 -15.51 9.80
CA SER A 18 14.21 -15.02 8.62
C SER A 18 14.58 -15.95 7.47
N ALA A 19 13.67 -16.85 7.11
CA ALA A 19 13.81 -17.65 5.90
C ALA A 19 13.07 -16.91 4.79
N SER A 20 13.82 -16.44 3.79
CA SER A 20 13.26 -15.87 2.55
C SER A 20 12.16 -16.76 1.98
N ALA A 21 11.22 -16.17 1.26
CA ALA A 21 10.29 -16.91 0.41
C ALA A 21 11.06 -17.95 -0.43
N PRO A 22 10.50 -19.16 -0.64
CA PRO A 22 11.18 -20.17 -1.43
C PRO A 22 11.49 -19.62 -2.84
N ASN A 23 12.64 -20.00 -3.39
CA ASN A 23 12.99 -19.63 -4.77
C ASN A 23 12.05 -20.32 -5.76
N GLY A 24 11.71 -19.64 -6.85
CA GLY A 24 10.80 -20.15 -7.87
C GLY A 24 10.69 -19.25 -9.11
N PRO A 25 9.81 -19.60 -10.07
CA PRO A 25 9.61 -18.80 -11.27
C PRO A 25 9.15 -17.36 -10.98
N TRP A 26 8.55 -17.13 -9.80
CA TRP A 26 8.07 -15.83 -9.37
C TRP A 26 9.19 -14.82 -9.07
N ASP A 27 10.42 -15.28 -8.79
CA ASP A 27 11.56 -14.40 -8.45
C ASP A 27 11.88 -13.40 -9.58
N THR A 28 11.51 -13.75 -10.82
CA THR A 28 11.68 -12.91 -12.00
C THR A 28 10.80 -11.65 -12.00
N PHE A 29 9.73 -11.63 -11.20
CA PHE A 29 8.82 -10.48 -11.08
C PHE A 29 9.22 -9.53 -9.95
N ASN A 30 10.17 -9.88 -9.10
CA ASN A 30 10.64 -8.98 -8.05
C ASN A 30 11.37 -7.77 -8.66
N LEU A 31 10.78 -6.59 -8.46
CA LEU A 31 11.25 -5.32 -9.01
C LEU A 31 12.31 -4.63 -8.14
N ALA A 32 12.51 -5.08 -6.89
CA ALA A 32 13.47 -4.49 -5.97
C ALA A 32 14.90 -4.55 -6.56
N PRO A 33 15.67 -3.44 -6.56
CA PRO A 33 17.03 -3.46 -7.10
C PRO A 33 17.95 -4.44 -6.37
N GLU A 34 18.83 -5.12 -7.11
CA GLU A 34 19.85 -6.04 -6.56
C GLU A 34 20.94 -5.32 -5.74
N SER A 35 20.98 -3.99 -5.79
CA SER A 35 21.98 -3.18 -5.09
C SER A 35 21.38 -1.84 -4.65
N LYS A 36 21.87 -1.32 -3.53
CA LYS A 36 21.59 0.05 -3.06
C LYS A 36 22.15 1.13 -3.98
N THR A 37 22.98 0.79 -4.98
CA THR A 37 23.42 1.72 -6.02
C THR A 37 22.95 1.25 -7.37
N VAL A 38 22.12 2.06 -8.04
CA VAL A 38 21.57 1.77 -9.36
C VAL A 38 22.09 2.73 -10.41
N TYR A 39 22.07 2.28 -11.66
CA TYR A 39 22.54 3.03 -12.83
C TYR A 39 21.42 3.13 -13.87
N PRO A 40 21.41 4.20 -14.70
CA PRO A 40 20.48 4.31 -15.82
C PRO A 40 20.54 3.08 -16.73
N LYS A 41 19.37 2.58 -17.14
CA LYS A 41 19.21 1.43 -18.03
C LYS A 41 19.11 1.85 -19.50
N ALA A 42 18.65 3.06 -19.78
CA ALA A 42 18.54 3.60 -21.12
C ALA A 42 18.71 5.14 -21.16
N ILE A 43 18.92 5.67 -22.36
CA ILE A 43 18.68 7.08 -22.66
C ILE A 43 17.24 7.17 -23.17
N HIS A 44 16.42 7.98 -22.50
CA HIS A 44 15.05 8.23 -22.96
C HIS A 44 15.05 9.21 -24.14
N SER A 45 15.68 10.36 -23.95
CA SER A 45 15.75 11.43 -24.96
C SER A 45 16.92 12.36 -24.71
N SER A 46 17.30 13.14 -25.72
CA SER A 46 18.33 14.19 -25.59
C SER A 46 18.07 15.30 -26.60
N GLN A 47 18.46 16.53 -26.25
CA GLN A 47 18.31 17.70 -27.13
C GLN A 47 19.55 18.59 -27.03
N GLY A 48 19.89 19.27 -28.14
CA GLY A 48 21.05 20.15 -28.23
C GLY A 48 22.34 19.42 -28.57
N SER A 49 23.46 20.00 -28.16
CA SER A 49 24.81 19.50 -28.47
C SER A 49 25.26 18.46 -27.44
N VAL A 50 24.76 17.23 -27.58
CA VAL A 50 25.06 16.09 -26.71
C VAL A 50 25.87 15.03 -27.48
N LYS A 51 27.02 14.62 -26.94
CA LYS A 51 27.87 13.56 -27.51
C LYS A 51 27.98 12.38 -26.55
N ASN A 52 27.91 11.17 -27.10
CA ASN A 52 28.12 9.90 -26.38
C ASN A 52 27.18 9.69 -25.18
N ALA A 53 25.95 10.23 -25.21
CA ALA A 53 24.96 10.07 -24.15
C ALA A 53 24.79 8.60 -23.71
N ASN A 54 24.75 7.68 -24.67
CA ASN A 54 24.63 6.24 -24.45
C ASN A 54 25.74 5.63 -23.58
N LEU A 55 26.88 6.30 -23.39
CA LEU A 55 27.94 5.86 -22.49
C LEU A 55 27.62 6.12 -21.00
N LEU A 56 26.62 6.95 -20.68
CA LEU A 56 26.15 7.13 -19.30
C LEU A 56 25.38 5.91 -18.78
N VAL A 57 24.74 5.16 -19.68
CA VAL A 57 23.99 3.94 -19.36
C VAL A 57 24.93 2.87 -18.82
N LYS A 58 24.58 2.29 -17.66
CA LYS A 58 25.39 1.27 -16.96
C LYS A 58 26.86 1.67 -16.77
N ASN A 59 27.13 2.98 -16.61
CA ASN A 59 28.47 3.52 -16.38
C ASN A 59 29.52 3.05 -17.42
N LYS A 60 29.18 3.06 -18.71
CA LYS A 60 30.07 2.59 -19.79
C LYS A 60 31.15 3.60 -20.18
N GLY A 61 31.02 4.87 -19.83
CA GLY A 61 31.98 5.90 -20.18
C GLY A 61 31.49 7.34 -19.96
N LYS A 62 31.99 8.25 -20.80
CA LYS A 62 31.81 9.70 -20.66
C LYS A 62 30.88 10.26 -21.74
N ALA A 63 30.01 11.18 -21.36
CA ALA A 63 29.19 11.97 -22.27
C ALA A 63 29.50 13.47 -22.11
N SER A 64 29.33 14.24 -23.18
CA SER A 64 29.59 15.68 -23.19
C SER A 64 28.38 16.47 -23.66
N LEU A 65 28.07 17.56 -22.96
CA LEU A 65 27.05 18.53 -23.34
C LEU A 65 27.74 19.88 -23.59
N SER A 66 27.65 20.42 -24.81
CA SER A 66 28.56 21.48 -25.30
C SER A 66 27.89 22.82 -25.62
N SER A 67 26.64 23.02 -25.20
CA SER A 67 25.96 24.31 -25.31
C SER A 67 24.98 24.50 -24.16
N ASN A 68 24.70 25.76 -23.83
CA ASN A 68 23.67 26.12 -22.87
C ASN A 68 22.32 25.55 -23.35
N GLY A 69 21.56 24.95 -22.43
CA GLY A 69 20.28 24.30 -22.71
C GLY A 69 20.38 22.92 -23.38
N SER A 70 21.59 22.39 -23.64
CA SER A 70 21.73 20.98 -24.02
C SER A 70 21.33 20.08 -22.86
N TRP A 71 20.58 19.01 -23.12
CA TRP A 71 20.15 18.09 -22.06
C TRP A 71 20.03 16.65 -22.51
N VAL A 72 20.12 15.73 -21.55
CA VAL A 72 19.90 14.29 -21.71
C VAL A 72 19.01 13.77 -20.59
N ALA A 73 17.94 13.06 -20.95
CA ALA A 73 17.06 12.34 -20.02
C ALA A 73 17.45 10.86 -19.96
N LEU A 74 17.71 10.41 -18.75
CA LEU A 74 18.12 9.06 -18.39
C LEU A 74 16.90 8.30 -17.86
N ASP A 75 16.73 7.05 -18.29
CA ASP A 75 15.67 6.15 -17.81
C ASP A 75 16.30 5.04 -16.95
N PHE A 76 15.88 4.95 -15.69
CA PHE A 76 16.29 3.87 -14.77
C PHE A 76 15.50 2.57 -14.98
N GLY A 77 14.43 2.62 -15.79
CA GLY A 77 13.60 1.51 -16.24
C GLY A 77 12.49 1.12 -15.26
N ILE A 78 12.60 1.55 -14.00
CA ILE A 78 11.62 1.38 -12.92
C ILE A 78 11.66 2.63 -12.04
N GLU A 79 10.63 2.81 -11.23
CA GLU A 79 10.60 3.78 -10.13
C GLU A 79 11.77 3.52 -9.18
N ILE A 80 12.51 4.57 -8.85
CA ILE A 80 13.59 4.55 -7.87
C ILE A 80 13.50 5.79 -6.97
N GLY A 81 14.36 5.89 -5.97
CA GLY A 81 14.36 7.02 -5.05
C GLY A 81 15.67 7.12 -4.31
N GLY A 82 16.29 8.31 -4.25
CA GLY A 82 17.62 8.43 -3.69
C GLY A 82 18.43 9.65 -4.09
N LEU A 83 19.73 9.56 -3.82
CA LEU A 83 20.71 10.62 -4.07
C LEU A 83 21.53 10.33 -5.32
N ILE A 84 21.58 11.30 -6.25
CA ILE A 84 22.40 11.18 -7.45
C ILE A 84 23.87 11.42 -7.12
N SER A 85 24.73 10.60 -7.74
CA SER A 85 26.16 10.86 -7.79
C SER A 85 26.69 10.75 -9.22
N LEU A 86 27.72 11.53 -9.53
CA LEU A 86 28.36 11.54 -10.85
C LEU A 86 29.82 12.01 -10.80
N ASN A 87 30.58 11.72 -11.84
CA ASN A 87 31.94 12.21 -12.05
C ASN A 87 31.96 13.43 -12.96
N LEU A 88 32.57 14.52 -12.49
CA LEU A 88 32.93 15.70 -13.28
C LEU A 88 34.28 15.43 -13.98
N ASN A 89 34.37 15.66 -15.28
CA ASN A 89 35.56 15.33 -16.08
C ASN A 89 36.13 16.57 -16.79
N ASN A 90 37.11 17.24 -16.17
CA ASN A 90 37.78 18.42 -16.71
C ASN A 90 36.83 19.53 -17.18
N ILE A 91 35.80 19.81 -16.37
CA ILE A 91 34.80 20.83 -16.62
C ILE A 91 35.32 22.19 -16.13
N PRO A 92 35.12 23.31 -16.82
CA PRO A 92 35.47 24.63 -16.29
C PRO A 92 34.70 24.96 -15.00
N THR A 93 35.33 25.67 -14.06
CA THR A 93 34.75 25.96 -12.73
C THR A 93 33.64 27.01 -12.77
N GLU A 94 33.53 27.76 -13.86
CA GLU A 94 32.44 28.68 -14.13
C GLU A 94 31.22 28.00 -14.78
N SER A 95 31.31 26.69 -15.05
CA SER A 95 30.18 25.92 -15.56
C SER A 95 29.21 25.55 -14.44
N SER A 96 27.95 25.40 -14.82
CA SER A 96 26.92 24.82 -13.97
C SER A 96 26.03 23.90 -14.81
N PHE A 97 25.34 23.01 -14.12
CA PHE A 97 24.32 22.15 -14.71
C PHE A 97 23.17 22.01 -13.73
N SER A 98 22.03 21.51 -14.22
CA SER A 98 20.86 21.25 -13.38
C SER A 98 20.39 19.81 -13.52
N LEU A 99 19.74 19.31 -12.47
CA LEU A 99 19.07 18.02 -12.44
C LEU A 99 17.56 18.25 -12.28
N SER A 100 16.76 17.60 -13.13
CA SER A 100 15.30 17.50 -12.94
C SER A 100 14.86 16.03 -12.87
N PHE A 101 13.83 15.79 -12.07
CA PHE A 101 13.39 14.45 -11.68
C PHE A 101 11.90 14.25 -11.96
N THR A 102 11.53 13.19 -12.67
CA THR A 102 10.12 12.88 -12.94
C THR A 102 9.82 11.39 -12.79
N GLU A 103 8.61 11.08 -12.31
CA GLU A 103 8.06 9.72 -12.29
C GLU A 103 7.44 9.37 -13.65
N SER A 104 6.65 10.28 -14.22
CA SER A 104 6.01 10.11 -15.52
C SER A 104 6.94 10.50 -16.68
N PRO A 105 6.92 9.76 -17.81
CA PRO A 105 7.57 10.22 -19.04
C PRO A 105 6.93 11.49 -19.61
N SER A 106 5.65 11.77 -19.30
CA SER A 106 4.91 12.94 -19.80
C SER A 106 5.46 14.27 -19.28
N PHE A 107 6.20 14.22 -18.17
CA PHE A 107 6.69 15.40 -17.48
C PHE A 107 8.19 15.64 -17.68
N ILE A 108 8.90 14.79 -18.43
CA ILE A 108 10.34 14.95 -18.70
C ILE A 108 10.60 16.30 -19.38
N ARG A 109 11.26 17.21 -18.65
CA ARG A 109 11.61 18.55 -19.14
C ARG A 109 12.89 19.07 -18.48
N PRO A 110 13.68 19.92 -19.16
CA PRO A 110 14.91 20.47 -18.60
C PRO A 110 14.67 21.55 -17.54
N SER A 111 13.46 22.11 -17.44
CA SER A 111 13.19 23.32 -16.65
C SER A 111 12.56 23.08 -15.28
N ALA A 112 12.08 21.87 -14.98
CA ALA A 112 11.46 21.54 -13.71
C ALA A 112 11.37 20.03 -13.47
N SER A 113 11.39 19.66 -12.20
CA SER A 113 11.02 18.34 -11.68
C SER A 113 9.50 18.26 -11.50
N ASP A 114 8.98 17.06 -11.24
CA ASP A 114 7.60 16.92 -10.76
C ASP A 114 7.43 17.72 -9.46
N ASP A 115 6.25 18.26 -9.21
CA ASP A 115 6.00 18.96 -7.95
C ASP A 115 5.81 17.93 -6.83
N SER A 116 6.53 18.13 -5.72
CA SER A 116 6.44 17.28 -4.53
C SER A 116 6.21 18.09 -3.25
N SER A 117 6.59 19.38 -3.25
CA SER A 117 6.41 20.29 -2.12
C SER A 117 5.02 20.90 -2.08
N PHE A 118 4.56 21.42 -3.20
CA PHE A 118 3.25 22.07 -3.29
C PHE A 118 2.76 21.99 -4.73
N PRO A 119 1.49 21.62 -4.97
CA PRO A 119 0.97 21.54 -6.32
C PRO A 119 0.79 22.94 -6.92
N SER A 120 1.21 23.13 -8.17
CA SER A 120 1.06 24.38 -8.90
C SER A 120 0.57 24.15 -10.33
N ALA A 121 -0.38 24.97 -10.80
CA ALA A 121 -0.97 24.85 -12.14
C ALA A 121 0.05 24.91 -13.30
N ASN A 122 1.22 25.51 -13.08
CA ASN A 122 2.30 25.54 -14.07
C ASN A 122 3.21 24.30 -14.00
N THR A 123 3.04 23.43 -13.01
CA THR A 123 3.81 22.23 -12.73
C THR A 123 5.29 22.50 -12.45
N THR A 124 5.65 23.67 -11.92
CA THR A 124 7.06 24.05 -11.71
C THR A 124 7.38 24.56 -10.32
N TYR A 125 6.59 24.19 -9.30
CA TYR A 125 6.86 24.62 -7.94
C TYR A 125 8.23 24.17 -7.43
N ASP A 126 8.64 22.91 -7.64
CA ASP A 126 9.92 22.40 -7.12
C ASP A 126 11.12 22.88 -7.98
N GLY A 127 10.91 23.21 -9.26
CA GLY A 127 11.97 23.64 -10.16
C GLY A 127 13.05 22.56 -10.38
N VAL A 128 14.33 22.96 -10.42
CA VAL A 128 15.47 22.07 -10.69
C VAL A 128 16.52 22.16 -9.59
N LEU A 129 17.26 21.07 -9.36
CA LEU A 129 18.45 21.13 -8.51
C LEU A 129 19.59 21.73 -9.31
N SER A 130 20.00 22.94 -8.97
CA SER A 130 21.15 23.61 -9.59
C SER A 130 22.47 23.13 -8.97
N VAL A 131 23.46 22.88 -9.82
CA VAL A 131 24.78 22.38 -9.43
C VAL A 131 25.88 23.27 -10.01
N ASP A 132 26.60 23.95 -9.13
CA ASP A 132 27.78 24.75 -9.48
C ASP A 132 29.04 23.87 -9.46
N VAL A 133 29.87 23.99 -10.50
CA VAL A 133 31.11 23.21 -10.62
C VAL A 133 32.20 23.88 -9.79
N THR A 134 32.32 23.48 -8.53
CA THR A 134 33.36 24.01 -7.62
C THR A 134 34.76 23.42 -7.88
N ALA A 135 34.85 22.30 -8.61
CA ALA A 135 36.10 21.65 -8.98
C ALA A 135 36.05 21.09 -10.40
N LYS A 136 37.13 21.23 -11.18
CA LYS A 136 37.18 20.79 -12.58
C LYS A 136 37.02 19.29 -12.77
N THR A 137 37.48 18.50 -11.81
CA THR A 137 37.41 17.03 -11.82
C THR A 137 37.09 16.56 -10.41
N GLY A 138 36.20 15.59 -10.28
CA GLY A 138 35.85 15.04 -8.98
C GLY A 138 34.59 14.19 -9.00
N TYR A 139 34.34 13.50 -7.90
CA TYR A 139 33.09 12.82 -7.62
C TYR A 139 32.16 13.80 -6.90
N TRP A 140 30.96 14.01 -7.45
CA TRP A 140 29.93 14.85 -6.86
C TRP A 140 28.77 13.98 -6.41
N THR A 141 28.23 14.28 -5.23
CA THR A 141 27.03 13.66 -4.68
C THR A 141 26.04 14.75 -4.30
N GLN A 142 24.78 14.51 -4.62
CA GLN A 142 23.65 15.34 -4.27
C GLN A 142 23.56 15.56 -2.76
N PRO A 143 23.32 16.81 -2.29
CA PRO A 143 23.05 17.07 -0.88
C PRO A 143 21.86 16.25 -0.36
N ALA A 144 21.99 15.70 0.85
CA ALA A 144 20.93 14.89 1.46
C ALA A 144 19.62 15.66 1.63
N SER A 145 19.68 16.97 1.95
CA SER A 145 18.51 17.85 2.04
C SER A 145 17.74 17.93 0.72
N SER A 146 18.41 17.83 -0.42
CA SER A 146 17.77 17.85 -1.73
C SER A 146 17.35 16.46 -2.20
N LEU A 147 17.26 15.44 -1.33
CA LEU A 147 16.84 14.08 -1.69
C LEU A 147 15.62 14.08 -2.60
N ARG A 148 15.63 13.25 -3.64
CA ARG A 148 14.44 12.97 -4.44
C ARG A 148 13.89 11.60 -4.09
N GLY A 149 12.69 11.62 -3.51
CA GLY A 149 12.07 10.43 -2.94
C GLY A 149 11.59 9.40 -3.95
N GLY A 150 10.92 9.84 -5.02
CA GLY A 150 10.46 9.01 -6.13
C GLY A 150 10.76 9.69 -7.47
N PHE A 151 11.36 8.94 -8.39
CA PHE A 151 11.52 9.27 -9.81
C PHE A 151 11.95 8.02 -10.61
N ARG A 152 11.62 8.00 -11.91
CA ARG A 152 12.19 7.04 -12.89
C ARG A 152 13.15 7.72 -13.86
N TYR A 153 12.90 9.00 -14.13
CA TYR A 153 13.64 9.76 -15.12
C TYR A 153 14.47 10.86 -14.46
N LEU A 154 15.73 10.95 -14.88
CA LEU A 154 16.66 12.01 -14.48
C LEU A 154 17.08 12.78 -15.73
N THR A 155 16.79 14.08 -15.78
CA THR A 155 17.29 14.95 -16.85
C THR A 155 18.48 15.76 -16.35
N ILE A 156 19.60 15.69 -17.08
CA ILE A 156 20.79 16.50 -16.84
C ILE A 156 20.85 17.59 -17.90
N VAL A 157 20.95 18.85 -17.46
CA VAL A 157 20.90 20.04 -18.33
C VAL A 157 22.18 20.85 -18.17
N SER A 158 22.85 21.16 -19.27
CA SER A 158 23.97 22.11 -19.26
C SER A 158 23.44 23.54 -19.18
N ASN A 159 23.86 24.29 -18.17
CA ASN A 159 23.60 25.73 -18.06
C ASN A 159 24.82 26.56 -18.50
N SER A 160 25.83 25.91 -19.10
CA SER A 160 27.08 26.52 -19.50
C SER A 160 27.24 26.57 -21.01
N ALA A 161 27.86 27.64 -21.51
CA ALA A 161 28.35 27.71 -22.89
C ALA A 161 29.56 26.79 -23.11
N SER A 162 30.32 26.51 -22.04
CA SER A 162 31.43 25.57 -22.06
C SER A 162 30.95 24.13 -22.06
N THR A 163 31.80 23.22 -22.53
CA THR A 163 31.49 21.79 -22.52
C THR A 163 31.55 21.22 -21.10
N ILE A 164 30.45 20.59 -20.67
CA ILE A 164 30.42 19.75 -19.47
C ILE A 164 30.60 18.28 -19.89
N THR A 165 31.52 17.56 -19.25
CA THR A 165 31.73 16.13 -19.50
C THR A 165 31.50 15.33 -18.22
N LEU A 166 30.56 14.40 -18.28
CA LEU A 166 30.06 13.65 -17.13
C LEU A 166 30.23 12.13 -17.37
N SER A 167 30.38 11.37 -16.29
CA SER A 167 30.34 9.90 -16.28
C SER A 167 29.85 9.39 -14.93
N ASN A 168 29.68 8.08 -14.78
CA ASN A 168 29.31 7.45 -13.50
C ASN A 168 28.04 8.02 -12.86
N VAL A 169 27.02 8.31 -13.66
CA VAL A 169 25.72 8.75 -13.14
C VAL A 169 25.04 7.56 -12.48
N SER A 170 24.81 7.67 -11.18
CA SER A 170 24.23 6.63 -10.33
C SER A 170 23.25 7.23 -9.33
N CYS A 171 22.36 6.41 -8.81
CA CYS A 171 21.47 6.76 -7.69
C CYS A 171 21.75 5.82 -6.52
N ALA A 172 22.05 6.39 -5.35
CA ALA A 172 22.09 5.67 -4.09
C ALA A 172 20.66 5.60 -3.53
N ILE A 173 20.06 4.40 -3.54
CA ILE A 173 18.69 4.14 -3.10
C ILE A 173 18.51 4.52 -1.63
N SER A 174 17.48 5.31 -1.33
CA SER A 174 17.20 5.81 0.03
C SER A 174 16.07 5.09 0.75
N PHE A 175 15.28 4.26 0.04
CA PHE A 175 14.21 3.49 0.65
C PHE A 175 14.71 2.19 1.29
N VAL A 176 13.94 1.70 2.26
CA VAL A 176 14.23 0.51 3.08
C VAL A 176 15.65 0.54 3.65
N PRO A 177 16.01 1.62 4.38
CA PRO A 177 17.40 1.90 4.73
C PRO A 177 18.03 0.88 5.68
N HIS A 178 17.22 0.05 6.33
CA HIS A 178 17.63 -0.96 7.32
C HIS A 178 17.88 -2.35 6.72
N LEU A 179 17.49 -2.59 5.46
CA LEU A 179 17.74 -3.86 4.78
C LEU A 179 18.84 -3.69 3.73
N GLU A 180 19.86 -4.56 3.80
CA GLU A 180 20.93 -4.64 2.80
C GLU A 180 20.42 -5.28 1.50
N ASP A 181 19.81 -6.45 1.60
CA ASP A 181 19.15 -7.13 0.48
C ASP A 181 17.69 -6.69 0.39
N MET A 182 17.37 -5.88 -0.62
CA MET A 182 16.00 -5.43 -0.87
C MET A 182 15.15 -6.50 -1.57
N ARG A 183 15.74 -7.59 -2.04
CA ARG A 183 15.05 -8.68 -2.73
C ARG A 183 14.64 -9.81 -1.80
N ASP A 184 15.04 -9.76 -0.54
CA ASP A 184 14.73 -10.74 0.50
C ASP A 184 13.27 -10.61 0.98
N TYR A 185 12.34 -10.98 0.10
CA TYR A 185 10.91 -10.99 0.41
C TYR A 185 10.59 -12.24 1.24
N SER A 186 9.84 -12.06 2.33
CA SER A 186 9.39 -13.14 3.20
C SER A 186 8.10 -13.82 2.71
N GLY A 187 7.53 -13.34 1.61
CA GLY A 187 6.34 -13.89 0.98
C GLY A 187 6.35 -13.74 -0.53
N TYR A 188 5.49 -14.50 -1.19
CA TYR A 188 5.31 -14.46 -2.64
C TYR A 188 3.89 -14.85 -3.04
N PHE A 189 3.52 -14.48 -4.25
CA PHE A 189 2.32 -14.94 -4.92
C PHE A 189 2.65 -15.29 -6.37
N TYR A 190 2.02 -16.35 -6.88
CA TYR A 190 2.18 -16.81 -8.24
C TYR A 190 0.87 -17.42 -8.76
N ALA A 191 0.32 -16.81 -9.81
CA ALA A 191 -0.83 -17.33 -10.54
C ALA A 191 -0.75 -16.91 -12.01
N LYS A 192 -1.31 -17.76 -12.88
CA LYS A 192 -1.55 -17.41 -14.28
C LYS A 192 -3.00 -16.96 -14.45
N ASP A 193 -3.20 -15.88 -15.18
CA ASP A 193 -4.52 -15.35 -15.51
C ASP A 193 -4.84 -15.58 -16.99
N PRO A 194 -5.58 -16.65 -17.34
CA PRO A 194 -5.90 -16.97 -18.73
C PRO A 194 -6.88 -15.96 -19.37
N LEU A 195 -7.55 -15.13 -18.58
CA LEU A 195 -8.50 -14.12 -19.06
C LEU A 195 -7.83 -12.75 -19.30
N SER A 196 -6.61 -12.56 -18.80
CA SER A 196 -5.81 -11.37 -19.07
C SER A 196 -5.05 -11.49 -20.40
N LYS A 197 -4.82 -10.35 -21.06
CA LYS A 197 -3.92 -10.28 -22.23
C LYS A 197 -2.48 -10.67 -21.89
N ASP A 198 -2.09 -10.44 -20.65
CA ASP A 198 -0.80 -10.85 -20.08
C ASP A 198 -1.07 -11.92 -19.03
N ALA A 199 -0.73 -13.18 -19.35
CA ALA A 199 -0.99 -14.31 -18.47
C ALA A 199 -0.29 -14.21 -17.11
N ASP A 200 0.75 -13.37 -16.99
CA ASP A 200 1.47 -13.09 -15.75
C ASP A 200 0.98 -11.85 -15.01
N PHE A 201 -0.10 -11.22 -15.49
CA PHE A 201 -0.58 -9.93 -14.99
C PHE A 201 -0.80 -9.90 -13.47
N LEU A 202 -1.53 -10.88 -12.91
CA LEU A 202 -1.81 -10.90 -11.47
C LEU A 202 -0.53 -11.04 -10.63
N THR A 203 0.42 -11.86 -11.10
CA THR A 203 1.72 -12.01 -10.45
C THR A 203 2.51 -10.69 -10.52
N LYS A 204 2.62 -10.08 -11.72
CA LYS A 204 3.28 -8.77 -11.89
C LYS A 204 2.66 -7.71 -10.99
N LEU A 205 1.34 -7.66 -10.93
CA LEU A 205 0.61 -6.70 -10.11
C LEU A 205 0.90 -6.88 -8.61
N TRP A 206 0.92 -8.12 -8.12
CA TRP A 206 1.28 -8.40 -6.73
C TRP A 206 2.69 -7.85 -6.41
N TYR A 207 3.67 -8.08 -7.29
CA TYR A 207 5.03 -7.56 -7.10
C TYR A 207 5.13 -6.05 -7.27
N SER A 208 4.34 -5.42 -8.15
CA SER A 208 4.28 -3.96 -8.27
C SER A 208 3.73 -3.31 -6.99
N GLY A 209 2.71 -3.90 -6.36
CA GLY A 209 2.19 -3.39 -5.09
C GLY A 209 3.16 -3.62 -3.93
N ALA A 210 3.83 -4.78 -3.88
CA ALA A 210 4.91 -5.03 -2.92
C ALA A 210 6.08 -4.03 -3.09
N TYR A 211 6.49 -3.75 -4.33
CA TYR A 211 7.53 -2.77 -4.61
C TYR A 211 7.10 -1.34 -4.27
N THR A 212 5.81 -1.00 -4.48
CA THR A 212 5.25 0.31 -4.10
C THR A 212 5.38 0.56 -2.59
N VAL A 213 4.98 -0.40 -1.74
CA VAL A 213 5.13 -0.23 -0.27
C VAL A 213 6.59 -0.24 0.17
N GLN A 214 7.45 -0.92 -0.60
CA GLN A 214 8.89 -0.91 -0.39
C GLN A 214 9.49 0.49 -0.66
N THR A 215 9.15 1.14 -1.77
CA THR A 215 9.61 2.51 -2.06
C THR A 215 9.11 3.54 -1.05
N ASN A 216 8.02 3.22 -0.36
CA ASN A 216 7.35 4.09 0.62
C ASN A 216 7.84 3.82 2.05
N THR A 217 8.86 2.99 2.23
CA THR A 217 9.56 2.79 3.50
C THR A 217 10.83 3.64 3.51
N VAL A 218 10.86 4.68 4.35
CA VAL A 218 11.89 5.73 4.28
C VAL A 218 12.66 5.90 5.59
N ALA A 219 13.83 6.53 5.51
CA ALA A 219 14.63 6.86 6.68
C ALA A 219 13.98 7.96 7.54
N LEU A 220 14.27 7.96 8.84
CA LEU A 220 13.66 8.90 9.81
C LEU A 220 13.82 10.38 9.41
N ASN A 221 15.02 10.75 8.94
CA ASN A 221 15.38 12.12 8.57
C ASN A 221 15.36 12.31 7.06
N SER A 222 14.27 11.88 6.43
CA SER A 222 14.05 12.01 5.00
C SER A 222 12.65 12.55 4.66
N GLY A 223 12.02 13.18 5.65
CA GLY A 223 10.73 13.82 5.52
C GLY A 223 10.80 15.16 4.82
N ARG A 224 9.70 15.57 4.24
CA ARG A 224 9.57 16.84 3.53
C ARG A 224 9.30 17.98 4.49
N HIS A 225 10.06 19.07 4.46
CA HIS A 225 9.87 20.17 5.43
C HIS A 225 8.49 20.81 5.36
N VAL A 226 8.00 21.25 6.53
CA VAL A 226 6.76 22.03 6.71
C VAL A 226 7.06 23.15 7.72
N PRO A 227 6.92 24.44 7.37
CA PRO A 227 6.51 25.01 6.08
C PRO A 227 7.38 24.55 4.89
N PHE A 228 6.77 24.49 3.71
CA PHE A 228 7.44 24.02 2.50
C PHE A 228 8.59 24.96 2.08
N ALA A 229 9.61 24.38 1.44
CA ALA A 229 10.69 25.15 0.84
C ALA A 229 10.13 26.16 -0.19
N PRO A 230 10.79 27.31 -0.42
CA PRO A 230 10.35 28.29 -1.41
C PRO A 230 10.25 27.69 -2.82
N ALA A 231 9.31 28.20 -3.62
CA ALA A 231 9.17 27.82 -5.02
C ALA A 231 10.51 27.93 -5.77
N GLY A 232 10.83 26.91 -6.57
CA GLY A 232 12.11 26.68 -7.21
C GLY A 232 13.06 25.79 -6.40
N SER A 233 12.64 25.25 -5.25
CA SER A 233 13.43 24.37 -4.39
C SER A 233 12.58 23.37 -3.62
N TRP A 234 13.22 22.35 -3.05
CA TRP A 234 12.62 21.39 -2.12
C TRP A 234 13.63 21.01 -1.04
N GLU A 235 13.13 20.58 0.12
CA GLU A 235 13.95 20.07 1.23
C GLU A 235 13.28 18.83 1.85
N ASN A 236 14.01 17.71 1.85
CA ASN A 236 13.57 16.37 2.23
C ASN A 236 14.49 15.73 3.29
N ASP A 237 14.89 16.49 4.31
CA ASP A 237 15.68 16.03 5.47
C ASP A 237 15.01 16.32 6.83
N ALA A 238 13.70 16.59 6.84
CA ALA A 238 12.93 16.74 8.07
C ALA A 238 12.75 15.39 8.80
N THR A 239 12.55 15.45 10.11
CA THR A 239 12.31 14.28 10.96
C THR A 239 10.85 13.85 10.92
N LEU A 240 10.61 12.59 10.57
CA LEU A 240 9.28 12.01 10.35
C LEU A 240 8.58 11.43 11.58
N GLY A 241 9.27 11.30 12.70
CA GLY A 241 8.65 10.71 13.87
C GLY A 241 9.62 10.41 15.01
N VAL A 242 9.21 9.48 15.87
CA VAL A 242 9.96 9.14 17.09
C VAL A 242 11.05 8.09 16.88
N ALA A 243 10.99 7.33 15.78
CA ALA A 243 11.95 6.29 15.41
C ALA A 243 11.87 6.00 13.90
N GLY A 244 12.97 5.54 13.31
CA GLY A 244 13.02 5.09 11.91
C GLY A 244 13.40 3.61 11.78
N PRO A 245 13.20 2.98 10.60
CA PRO A 245 12.52 3.49 9.40
C PRO A 245 11.03 3.78 9.62
N ILE A 246 10.36 4.46 8.68
CA ILE A 246 8.93 4.82 8.73
C ILE A 246 8.27 4.48 7.39
N ILE A 247 7.05 3.92 7.42
CA ILE A 247 6.20 3.80 6.25
C ILE A 247 5.43 5.11 6.03
N VAL A 248 5.45 5.62 4.80
CA VAL A 248 4.77 6.85 4.38
C VAL A 248 3.75 6.60 3.28
N ASP A 249 2.98 7.62 2.93
CA ASP A 249 1.94 7.57 1.88
C ASP A 249 2.52 7.26 0.50
N GLY A 250 3.52 8.04 0.06
CA GLY A 250 4.10 7.98 -1.27
C GLY A 250 5.60 8.22 -1.30
N ALA A 251 6.26 7.77 -2.37
CA ALA A 251 7.71 7.95 -2.52
C ALA A 251 8.10 9.42 -2.78
N LYS A 252 7.34 10.12 -3.64
CA LYS A 252 7.64 11.48 -4.11
C LYS A 252 7.09 12.59 -3.21
N ARG A 253 5.76 12.76 -3.18
CA ARG A 253 5.03 13.87 -2.52
C ARG A 253 4.65 13.50 -1.09
N ASP A 254 4.36 14.50 -0.26
CA ASP A 254 4.08 14.40 1.19
C ASP A 254 5.19 13.73 2.01
N ARG A 255 5.43 12.44 1.80
CA ARG A 255 6.41 11.62 2.53
C ARG A 255 6.14 11.66 4.03
N ALA A 256 4.90 11.47 4.45
CA ALA A 256 4.53 11.49 5.87
C ALA A 256 3.74 10.24 6.26
N VAL A 257 3.60 10.00 7.56
CA VAL A 257 2.70 8.96 8.05
C VAL A 257 1.26 9.38 7.78
N TRP A 258 0.54 8.60 6.99
CA TRP A 258 -0.89 8.77 6.74
C TRP A 258 -1.62 7.47 7.11
N PRO A 259 -2.29 7.40 8.27
CA PRO A 259 -2.95 6.18 8.73
C PRO A 259 -4.01 5.61 7.79
N GLY A 260 -4.73 6.45 7.02
CA GLY A 260 -5.68 5.97 6.00
C GLY A 260 -5.01 5.04 4.99
N ASP A 261 -3.87 5.45 4.44
CA ASP A 261 -3.06 4.69 3.49
C ASP A 261 -2.60 3.35 4.08
N MET A 262 -2.27 3.35 5.38
CA MET A 262 -1.85 2.15 6.11
C MET A 262 -2.94 1.07 6.15
N GLY A 263 -4.22 1.44 5.99
CA GLY A 263 -5.34 0.49 5.87
C GLY A 263 -5.17 -0.50 4.71
N ILE A 264 -4.47 -0.09 3.65
CA ILE A 264 -4.14 -0.94 2.48
C ILE A 264 -2.65 -1.32 2.48
N ALA A 265 -1.76 -0.37 2.75
CA ALA A 265 -0.32 -0.56 2.62
C ALA A 265 0.26 -1.56 3.63
N VAL A 266 -0.26 -1.61 4.86
CA VAL A 266 0.28 -2.52 5.90
C VAL A 266 -0.02 -3.99 5.58
N PRO A 267 -1.25 -4.38 5.20
CA PRO A 267 -1.49 -5.73 4.69
C PRO A 267 -0.61 -6.10 3.49
N ALA A 268 -0.38 -5.18 2.55
CA ALA A 268 0.52 -5.41 1.41
C ALA A 268 1.97 -5.63 1.86
N GLN A 269 2.47 -4.82 2.80
CA GLN A 269 3.80 -4.97 3.41
C GLN A 269 3.92 -6.31 4.13
N PHE A 270 2.90 -6.71 4.89
CA PHE A 270 2.86 -7.97 5.62
C PHE A 270 3.01 -9.19 4.70
N VAL A 271 2.16 -9.31 3.66
CA VAL A 271 2.17 -10.51 2.81
C VAL A 271 3.40 -10.61 1.91
N SER A 272 4.16 -9.52 1.74
CA SER A 272 5.31 -9.46 0.83
C SER A 272 6.66 -9.53 1.54
N THR A 273 6.98 -8.53 2.34
CA THR A 273 8.28 -8.39 3.00
C THR A 273 8.23 -8.71 4.49
N ASN A 274 7.02 -8.70 5.08
CA ASN A 274 6.77 -8.76 6.52
C ASN A 274 7.67 -7.80 7.32
N ASP A 275 8.10 -6.70 6.70
CA ASP A 275 8.89 -5.67 7.35
C ASP A 275 7.98 -4.75 8.16
N LEU A 276 7.64 -5.17 9.39
CA LEU A 276 6.68 -4.43 10.23
C LEU A 276 7.32 -3.36 11.12
N VAL A 277 8.66 -3.21 11.09
CA VAL A 277 9.38 -2.18 11.86
C VAL A 277 8.95 -0.75 11.45
N PRO A 278 8.86 -0.39 10.15
CA PRO A 278 8.36 0.91 9.70
C PRO A 278 6.94 1.19 10.17
N THR A 279 6.06 0.19 10.12
CA THR A 279 4.67 0.29 10.58
C THR A 279 4.60 0.54 12.09
N ARG A 280 5.36 -0.21 12.89
CA ARG A 280 5.46 0.00 14.35
C ARG A 280 5.87 1.44 14.68
N ASN A 281 6.87 1.95 13.97
CA ASN A 281 7.42 3.29 14.19
C ASN A 281 6.44 4.40 13.77
N ALA A 282 5.73 4.21 12.66
CA ALA A 282 4.67 5.10 12.21
C ALA A 282 3.54 5.19 13.25
N LEU A 283 3.00 4.07 13.72
CA LEU A 283 1.95 4.04 14.75
C LEU A 283 2.44 4.64 16.08
N SER A 284 3.68 4.33 16.48
CA SER A 284 4.30 4.91 17.68
C SER A 284 4.38 6.43 17.58
N THR A 285 4.66 6.96 16.40
CA THR A 285 4.69 8.40 16.13
C THR A 285 3.30 9.02 16.29
N MET A 286 2.24 8.39 15.76
CA MET A 286 0.87 8.87 15.92
C MET A 286 0.45 8.88 17.39
N PHE A 287 0.74 7.81 18.15
CA PHE A 287 0.44 7.77 19.59
C PHE A 287 1.28 8.73 20.43
N ALA A 288 2.51 9.05 20.02
CA ALA A 288 3.33 10.06 20.70
C ALA A 288 2.75 11.47 20.51
N ALA A 289 2.07 11.71 19.39
CA ALA A 289 1.44 12.99 19.06
C ALA A 289 -0.03 13.10 19.51
N ILE A 290 -0.57 12.11 20.21
CA ILE A 290 -1.94 12.13 20.73
C ILE A 290 -2.19 13.34 21.63
N ASN A 291 -3.37 13.95 21.54
CA ASN A 291 -3.80 14.96 22.48
C ASN A 291 -4.06 14.32 23.86
N PRO A 292 -3.27 14.63 24.90
CA PRO A 292 -3.34 13.94 26.18
C PRO A 292 -4.59 14.30 26.97
N LYS A 293 -5.35 15.33 26.58
CA LYS A 293 -6.62 15.70 27.23
C LYS A 293 -7.78 14.97 26.57
N THR A 294 -7.93 15.10 25.25
CA THR A 294 -9.11 14.60 24.52
C THR A 294 -8.95 13.16 24.04
N GLY A 295 -7.73 12.70 23.80
CA GLY A 295 -7.49 11.42 23.12
C GLY A 295 -7.44 11.50 21.59
N ALA A 296 -7.63 12.70 21.01
CA ALA A 296 -7.58 12.90 19.57
C ALA A 296 -6.17 12.58 19.03
N LEU A 297 -6.12 11.75 17.99
CA LEU A 297 -4.91 11.46 17.22
C LEU A 297 -4.82 12.42 16.02
N PRO A 298 -3.59 12.74 15.56
CA PRO A 298 -3.41 13.50 14.33
C PRO A 298 -3.93 12.72 13.11
N GLU A 299 -4.28 13.48 12.08
CA GLU A 299 -4.58 12.95 10.74
C GLU A 299 -3.31 12.45 10.05
N SER A 300 -2.20 13.17 10.18
CA SER A 300 -0.92 12.79 9.59
C SER A 300 0.24 13.03 10.55
N GLY A 301 1.31 12.25 10.37
CA GLY A 301 2.54 12.36 11.15
C GLY A 301 3.32 13.63 10.84
N PRO A 302 4.34 13.95 11.65
CA PRO A 302 5.23 15.05 11.37
C PRO A 302 6.04 14.80 10.08
N PRO A 303 6.53 15.88 9.45
CA PRO A 303 6.34 17.28 9.82
C PRO A 303 5.00 17.89 9.37
N LEU A 304 4.16 17.18 8.57
CA LEU A 304 2.83 17.66 8.18
C LEU A 304 1.91 17.88 9.38
N SER A 305 1.85 16.92 10.31
CA SER A 305 1.16 17.03 11.62
C SER A 305 -0.29 17.54 11.54
N GLN A 306 -1.03 17.17 10.49
CA GLN A 306 -2.39 17.65 10.29
C GLN A 306 -3.34 17.07 11.35
N GLN A 307 -4.44 17.78 11.59
CA GLN A 307 -5.41 17.50 12.66
C GLN A 307 -6.83 17.61 12.10
N GLY A 308 -7.80 17.01 12.79
CA GLY A 308 -9.22 17.20 12.47
C GLY A 308 -9.76 16.23 11.42
N SER A 309 -9.28 14.98 11.45
CA SER A 309 -9.88 13.86 10.72
C SER A 309 -10.31 12.77 11.70
N ASP A 310 -11.60 12.45 11.72
CA ASP A 310 -12.10 11.34 12.54
C ASP A 310 -11.83 9.97 11.88
N THR A 311 -11.82 9.93 10.54
CA THR A 311 -11.56 8.71 9.77
C THR A 311 -10.09 8.31 9.85
N TYR A 312 -9.13 9.23 9.73
CA TYR A 312 -7.70 8.93 9.89
C TYR A 312 -7.33 8.63 11.35
N HIS A 313 -8.01 9.27 12.31
CA HIS A 313 -7.94 8.86 13.72
C HIS A 313 -8.34 7.39 13.87
N ALA A 314 -9.47 6.99 13.28
CA ALA A 314 -9.96 5.62 13.32
C ALA A 314 -9.03 4.63 12.59
N TRP A 315 -8.45 5.02 11.46
CA TRP A 315 -7.46 4.21 10.75
C TRP A 315 -6.18 3.96 11.55
N THR A 316 -5.76 4.88 12.43
CA THR A 316 -4.66 4.60 13.37
C THR A 316 -5.01 3.46 14.33
N LEU A 317 -6.26 3.40 14.79
CA LEU A 317 -6.75 2.35 15.69
C LEU A 317 -6.87 1.01 14.97
N ILE A 318 -7.33 1.00 13.72
CA ILE A 318 -7.38 -0.21 12.87
C ILE A 318 -5.94 -0.68 12.55
N GLY A 319 -5.04 0.23 12.21
CA GLY A 319 -3.63 -0.06 11.96
C GLY A 319 -2.93 -0.67 13.18
N THR A 320 -3.31 -0.25 14.39
CA THR A 320 -2.84 -0.86 15.65
C THR A 320 -3.21 -2.33 15.74
N TYR A 321 -4.45 -2.68 15.37
CA TYR A 321 -4.88 -4.07 15.31
C TYR A 321 -4.13 -4.86 14.24
N ASN A 322 -4.04 -4.34 13.01
CA ASN A 322 -3.34 -5.01 11.92
C ASN A 322 -1.87 -5.29 12.27
N TYR A 323 -1.16 -4.28 12.80
CA TYR A 323 0.22 -4.46 13.26
C TYR A 323 0.33 -5.55 14.33
N TYR A 324 -0.55 -5.55 15.33
CA TYR A 324 -0.49 -6.55 16.39
C TYR A 324 -0.87 -7.96 15.90
N LEU A 325 -1.85 -8.08 14.99
CA LEU A 325 -2.25 -9.34 14.38
C LEU A 325 -1.05 -9.97 13.63
N PHE A 326 -0.29 -9.17 12.89
CA PHE A 326 0.83 -9.68 12.10
C PHE A 326 2.10 -9.91 12.92
N SER A 327 2.43 -9.00 13.85
CA SER A 327 3.68 -9.05 14.63
C SER A 327 3.58 -9.84 15.95
N GLY A 328 2.41 -9.84 16.59
CA GLY A 328 2.23 -10.31 17.97
C GLY A 328 3.03 -9.52 19.02
N ASP A 329 3.43 -8.27 18.75
CA ASP A 329 4.23 -7.43 19.64
C ASP A 329 3.44 -6.98 20.88
N THR A 330 3.34 -7.87 21.88
CA THR A 330 2.62 -7.63 23.13
C THR A 330 3.24 -6.48 23.95
N ALA A 331 4.56 -6.33 23.93
CA ALA A 331 5.25 -5.29 24.68
C ALA A 331 4.89 -3.90 24.15
N TRP A 332 4.88 -3.73 22.83
CA TRP A 332 4.45 -2.48 22.21
C TRP A 332 2.98 -2.20 22.46
N LEU A 333 2.10 -3.20 22.29
CA LEU A 333 0.66 -3.03 22.52
C LEU A 333 0.38 -2.58 23.97
N GLN A 334 1.02 -3.23 24.95
CA GLN A 334 0.92 -2.85 26.37
C GLN A 334 1.40 -1.42 26.62
N ASN A 335 2.47 -0.99 25.96
CA ASN A 335 3.01 0.35 26.09
C ASN A 335 2.07 1.43 25.55
N VAL A 336 1.38 1.18 24.42
CA VAL A 336 0.45 2.16 23.84
C VAL A 336 -0.99 2.03 24.35
N TRP A 337 -1.31 1.00 25.13
CA TRP A 337 -2.69 0.64 25.48
C TRP A 337 -3.51 1.76 26.12
N THR A 338 -2.91 2.52 27.04
CA THR A 338 -3.59 3.66 27.67
C THR A 338 -3.96 4.74 26.64
N ASN A 339 -3.08 5.02 25.68
CA ASN A 339 -3.38 5.96 24.60
C ASN A 339 -4.39 5.38 23.60
N TYR A 340 -4.28 4.08 23.28
CA TYR A 340 -5.23 3.37 22.41
C TYR A 340 -6.66 3.45 22.95
N THR A 341 -6.87 3.02 24.19
CA THR A 341 -8.20 3.06 24.83
C THR A 341 -8.76 4.47 24.94
N LYS A 342 -7.91 5.47 25.19
CA LYS A 342 -8.30 6.88 25.19
C LYS A 342 -8.71 7.38 23.80
N ALA A 343 -8.01 6.95 22.76
CA ALA A 343 -8.35 7.28 21.38
C ALA A 343 -9.63 6.57 20.91
N VAL A 344 -9.90 5.33 21.33
CA VAL A 344 -11.21 4.68 21.09
C VAL A 344 -12.32 5.48 21.79
N ALA A 345 -12.12 5.85 23.06
CA ALA A 345 -13.08 6.65 23.82
C ALA A 345 -13.34 8.04 23.21
N PHE A 346 -12.38 8.63 22.50
CA PHE A 346 -12.58 9.87 21.75
C PHE A 346 -13.64 9.71 20.65
N LEU A 347 -13.62 8.61 19.90
CA LEU A 347 -14.64 8.32 18.88
C LEU A 347 -15.97 7.89 19.49
N GLU A 348 -15.95 7.03 20.51
CA GLU A 348 -17.19 6.63 21.22
C GLU A 348 -17.90 7.84 21.85
N GLY A 349 -17.15 8.85 22.31
CA GLY A 349 -17.69 10.09 22.84
C GLY A 349 -18.40 10.98 21.81
N LYS A 350 -18.29 10.66 20.52
CA LYS A 350 -19.04 11.31 19.43
C LYS A 350 -20.31 10.56 19.04
N VAL A 351 -20.57 9.40 19.65
CA VAL A 351 -21.85 8.69 19.50
C VAL A 351 -22.85 9.30 20.47
N ASP A 352 -23.96 9.80 19.94
CA ASP A 352 -25.00 10.44 20.75
C ASP A 352 -26.27 9.58 20.86
N SER A 353 -27.41 10.21 21.20
CA SER A 353 -28.69 9.52 21.39
C SER A 353 -29.24 8.85 20.13
N THR A 354 -28.71 9.17 18.94
CA THR A 354 -29.03 8.46 17.69
C THR A 354 -28.43 7.05 17.65
N GLY A 355 -27.34 6.83 18.41
CA GLY A 355 -26.52 5.63 18.35
C GLY A 355 -25.56 5.59 17.16
N LEU A 356 -25.40 6.71 16.46
CA LEU A 356 -24.42 6.92 15.40
C LEU A 356 -23.37 7.95 15.86
N MET A 357 -22.16 7.82 15.34
CA MET A 357 -21.10 8.81 15.49
C MET A 357 -21.41 10.06 14.65
N ASP A 358 -21.39 11.22 15.30
CA ASP A 358 -21.37 12.53 14.65
C ASP A 358 -19.94 12.89 14.22
N VAL A 359 -19.67 12.77 12.92
CA VAL A 359 -18.36 13.06 12.34
C VAL A 359 -18.15 14.56 12.27
N THR A 360 -17.19 15.04 13.04
CA THR A 360 -16.87 16.47 13.18
C THR A 360 -15.44 16.80 12.74
N GLY A 361 -14.56 15.80 12.70
CA GLY A 361 -13.29 15.88 12.00
C GLY A 361 -13.49 15.62 10.51
N LEU A 362 -13.60 16.69 9.73
CA LEU A 362 -14.06 16.67 8.33
C LEU A 362 -12.96 16.41 7.28
N ARG A 363 -11.69 16.31 7.69
CA ARG A 363 -10.60 16.01 6.75
C ARG A 363 -10.56 14.53 6.44
N ASP A 364 -10.32 14.19 5.18
CA ASP A 364 -10.34 12.82 4.67
C ASP A 364 -9.49 12.66 3.40
N TRP A 365 -9.55 11.49 2.74
CA TRP A 365 -8.85 11.11 1.50
C TRP A 365 -9.18 11.97 0.26
N ALA A 366 -9.84 13.11 0.47
CA ALA A 366 -10.38 14.08 -0.49
C ALA A 366 -11.79 13.82 -1.00
N ARG A 367 -12.52 12.91 -0.37
CA ARG A 367 -13.96 12.82 -0.61
C ARG A 367 -14.64 14.17 -0.37
N GLN A 368 -15.62 14.47 -1.21
CA GLN A 368 -16.49 15.61 -1.13
C GLN A 368 -17.76 15.21 -0.38
N GLY A 369 -18.14 16.01 0.61
CA GLY A 369 -19.19 15.63 1.55
C GLY A 369 -18.60 14.94 2.78
N GLY A 370 -19.42 14.16 3.47
CA GLY A 370 -19.09 13.66 4.80
C GLY A 370 -19.43 14.65 5.93
N GLY A 371 -18.97 14.33 7.14
CA GLY A 371 -19.42 14.98 8.36
C GLY A 371 -20.81 14.53 8.83
N GLY A 372 -21.23 14.97 10.00
CA GLY A 372 -22.52 14.54 10.57
C GLY A 372 -22.58 13.03 10.80
N TYR A 373 -23.80 12.48 10.86
CA TYR A 373 -24.01 11.04 10.78
C TYR A 373 -23.92 10.58 9.32
N ASN A 374 -22.72 10.23 8.88
CA ASN A 374 -22.49 9.61 7.58
C ASN A 374 -22.11 8.13 7.70
N ALA A 375 -22.34 7.39 6.63
CA ALA A 375 -22.13 5.95 6.56
C ALA A 375 -20.65 5.58 6.67
N GLU A 376 -19.76 6.25 5.94
CA GLU A 376 -18.32 5.94 5.96
C GLU A 376 -17.74 5.96 7.38
N GLY A 377 -17.87 7.08 8.10
CA GLY A 377 -17.32 7.22 9.44
C GLY A 377 -17.90 6.21 10.44
N ASN A 378 -19.19 5.89 10.32
CA ASN A 378 -19.84 4.88 11.16
C ASN A 378 -19.42 3.45 10.79
N ALA A 379 -19.14 3.16 9.51
CA ALA A 379 -18.61 1.88 9.09
C ALA A 379 -17.19 1.66 9.63
N ILE A 380 -16.34 2.69 9.58
CA ILE A 380 -14.99 2.64 10.13
C ILE A 380 -15.03 2.54 11.67
N LEU A 381 -15.94 3.24 12.35
CA LEU A 381 -16.13 3.06 13.81
C LEU A 381 -16.53 1.62 14.16
N TYR A 382 -17.42 0.99 13.39
CA TYR A 382 -17.74 -0.42 13.58
C TYR A 382 -16.48 -1.30 13.47
N LYS A 383 -15.60 -1.04 12.49
CA LYS A 383 -14.33 -1.75 12.37
C LYS A 383 -13.38 -1.48 13.54
N VAL A 384 -13.33 -0.26 14.06
CA VAL A 384 -12.59 0.06 15.29
C VAL A 384 -13.11 -0.76 16.46
N LEU A 385 -14.41 -0.81 16.71
CA LEU A 385 -14.98 -1.52 17.85
C LEU A 385 -14.77 -3.04 17.78
N THR A 386 -14.89 -3.63 16.59
CA THR A 386 -14.64 -5.06 16.37
C THR A 386 -13.15 -5.41 16.55
N THR A 387 -12.25 -4.61 16.01
CA THR A 387 -10.80 -4.84 16.18
C THR A 387 -10.33 -4.54 17.61
N ALA A 388 -10.91 -3.54 18.28
CA ALA A 388 -10.67 -3.25 19.69
C ALA A 388 -11.15 -4.39 20.60
N THR A 389 -12.28 -5.02 20.26
CA THR A 389 -12.78 -6.22 20.95
C THR A 389 -11.74 -7.34 20.96
N ASP A 390 -11.10 -7.60 19.81
CA ASP A 390 -10.06 -8.61 19.69
C ASP A 390 -8.77 -8.22 20.44
N LEU A 391 -8.31 -6.97 20.32
CA LEU A 391 -7.15 -6.51 21.10
C LEU A 391 -7.37 -6.64 22.62
N ALA A 392 -8.55 -6.24 23.11
CA ALA A 392 -8.90 -6.41 24.52
C ALA A 392 -8.92 -7.88 24.93
N LYS A 393 -9.42 -8.78 24.07
CA LYS A 393 -9.37 -10.22 24.29
C LYS A 393 -7.92 -10.73 24.40
N TYR A 394 -7.03 -10.31 23.49
CA TYR A 394 -5.61 -10.69 23.53
C TYR A 394 -4.88 -10.13 24.76
N MET A 395 -5.35 -9.01 25.32
CA MET A 395 -4.86 -8.44 26.57
C MET A 395 -5.55 -9.00 27.83
N ASN A 396 -6.42 -10.00 27.69
CA ASN A 396 -7.22 -10.59 28.77
C ASN A 396 -8.16 -9.60 29.50
N LEU A 397 -8.63 -8.57 28.79
CA LEU A 397 -9.56 -7.54 29.29
C LEU A 397 -11.00 -7.86 28.87
N THR A 398 -11.54 -8.96 29.40
CA THR A 398 -12.82 -9.57 28.96
C THR A 398 -14.03 -8.66 29.10
N SER A 399 -14.09 -7.81 30.14
CA SER A 399 -15.17 -6.84 30.33
C SER A 399 -15.17 -5.76 29.24
N LEU A 400 -13.99 -5.24 28.90
CA LEU A 400 -13.84 -4.21 27.85
C LEU A 400 -14.11 -4.80 26.46
N SER A 401 -13.60 -6.01 26.21
CA SER A 401 -13.89 -6.78 25.00
C SER A 401 -15.40 -6.97 24.82
N SER A 402 -16.11 -7.43 25.86
CA SER A 402 -17.57 -7.58 25.82
C SER A 402 -18.30 -6.25 25.58
N ALA A 403 -17.84 -5.15 26.18
CA ALA A 403 -18.47 -3.84 26.04
C ALA A 403 -18.35 -3.31 24.60
N TRP A 404 -17.16 -3.36 24.00
CA TRP A 404 -16.97 -2.94 22.61
C TRP A 404 -17.70 -3.86 21.62
N ALA A 405 -17.80 -5.17 21.89
CA ALA A 405 -18.59 -6.08 21.07
C ALA A 405 -20.09 -5.73 21.09
N GLN A 406 -20.62 -5.35 22.26
CA GLN A 406 -22.00 -4.88 22.40
C GLN A 406 -22.22 -3.57 21.65
N ASN A 407 -21.30 -2.61 21.78
CA ASN A 407 -21.36 -1.33 21.07
C ASN A 407 -21.31 -1.52 19.54
N ALA A 408 -20.43 -2.41 19.05
CA ALA A 408 -20.36 -2.75 17.63
C ALA A 408 -21.69 -3.36 17.13
N THR A 409 -22.28 -4.28 17.89
CA THR A 409 -23.56 -4.91 17.55
C THR A 409 -24.69 -3.87 17.48
N ALA A 410 -24.75 -2.96 18.46
CA ALA A 410 -25.74 -1.88 18.47
C ALA A 410 -25.54 -0.91 17.29
N LEU A 411 -24.30 -0.52 17.00
CA LEU A 411 -23.96 0.35 15.87
C LEU A 411 -24.34 -0.27 14.53
N LYS A 412 -24.09 -1.57 14.31
CA LYS A 412 -24.48 -2.27 13.08
C LYS A 412 -25.99 -2.18 12.82
N SER A 413 -26.81 -2.31 13.87
CA SER A 413 -28.26 -2.12 13.75
C SER A 413 -28.60 -0.68 13.31
N LYS A 414 -28.04 0.32 14.01
CA LYS A 414 -28.30 1.74 13.71
C LYS A 414 -27.81 2.16 12.33
N PHE A 415 -26.69 1.61 11.90
CA PHE A 415 -26.13 1.82 10.57
C PHE A 415 -27.11 1.38 9.47
N ASN A 416 -27.66 0.16 9.58
CA ASN A 416 -28.63 -0.34 8.60
C ASN A 416 -29.93 0.47 8.61
N ASP A 417 -30.46 0.79 9.79
CA ASP A 417 -31.67 1.61 9.92
C ASP A 417 -31.51 3.00 9.26
N ALA A 418 -30.32 3.61 9.39
CA ALA A 418 -30.09 4.96 8.93
C ALA A 418 -29.74 5.06 7.45
N PHE A 419 -28.92 4.13 6.95
CA PHE A 419 -28.23 4.30 5.67
C PHE A 419 -28.68 3.32 4.59
N TRP A 420 -29.35 2.21 4.90
CA TRP A 420 -29.80 1.29 3.85
C TRP A 420 -30.87 1.94 2.96
N LEU A 421 -30.64 1.94 1.64
CA LEU A 421 -31.60 2.36 0.63
C LEU A 421 -32.04 1.17 -0.20
N GLU A 422 -33.21 0.63 0.14
CA GLU A 422 -33.82 -0.51 -0.56
C GLU A 422 -33.92 -0.28 -2.08
N SER A 423 -34.29 0.93 -2.51
CA SER A 423 -34.44 1.26 -3.93
C SER A 423 -33.13 1.28 -4.71
N ALA A 424 -32.00 1.44 -4.03
CA ALA A 424 -30.67 1.43 -4.64
C ALA A 424 -29.94 0.10 -4.41
N GLY A 425 -30.41 -0.76 -3.50
CA GLY A 425 -29.69 -1.95 -3.06
C GLY A 425 -28.30 -1.61 -2.48
N MET A 426 -28.17 -0.42 -1.89
CA MET A 426 -26.91 0.16 -1.41
C MET A 426 -27.15 1.04 -0.17
N TYR A 427 -26.07 1.42 0.50
CA TYR A 427 -26.08 2.41 1.57
C TYR A 427 -25.89 3.83 1.03
N ARG A 428 -26.76 4.77 1.41
CA ARG A 428 -26.55 6.20 1.17
C ARG A 428 -25.49 6.77 2.09
N ASP A 429 -24.83 7.84 1.63
CA ASP A 429 -23.80 8.54 2.38
C ASP A 429 -24.31 9.07 3.72
N ASN A 430 -25.49 9.69 3.72
CA ASN A 430 -26.14 10.17 4.93
C ASN A 430 -27.66 10.31 4.72
N GLN A 431 -28.41 10.65 5.77
CA GLN A 431 -29.87 10.69 5.72
C GLN A 431 -30.46 11.81 4.83
N THR A 432 -29.65 12.76 4.38
CA THR A 432 -30.09 13.93 3.61
C THR A 432 -29.85 13.81 2.11
N THR A 433 -29.20 12.73 1.65
CA THR A 433 -28.87 12.48 0.25
C THR A 433 -29.26 11.07 -0.19
N ALA A 434 -29.34 10.86 -1.50
CA ALA A 434 -29.46 9.53 -2.11
C ALA A 434 -28.13 9.05 -2.74
N LEU A 435 -27.06 9.85 -2.63
CA LEU A 435 -25.71 9.45 -3.06
C LEU A 435 -25.29 8.19 -2.32
N CYS A 436 -24.91 7.15 -3.04
CA CYS A 436 -24.36 5.92 -2.49
C CYS A 436 -22.86 5.90 -2.76
N PRO A 437 -22.02 6.23 -1.76
CA PRO A 437 -20.60 6.42 -1.99
C PRO A 437 -19.89 5.07 -2.15
N GLN A 438 -18.78 5.05 -2.89
CA GLN A 438 -17.99 3.85 -3.12
C GLN A 438 -17.38 3.35 -1.80
N ASP A 439 -16.88 4.28 -0.97
CA ASP A 439 -16.23 3.99 0.32
C ASP A 439 -17.13 3.21 1.28
N ALA A 440 -18.25 3.79 1.71
CA ALA A 440 -19.11 3.24 2.75
C ALA A 440 -19.74 1.91 2.31
N ASN A 441 -20.03 1.75 1.01
CA ASN A 441 -20.58 0.50 0.48
C ASN A 441 -19.54 -0.61 0.43
N SER A 442 -18.30 -0.31 0.02
CA SER A 442 -17.19 -1.25 0.09
C SER A 442 -16.89 -1.66 1.54
N PHE A 443 -16.84 -0.70 2.45
CA PHE A 443 -16.67 -0.95 3.88
C PHE A 443 -17.84 -1.73 4.49
N ALA A 444 -19.08 -1.48 4.07
CA ALA A 444 -20.23 -2.18 4.61
C ALA A 444 -20.18 -3.69 4.34
N VAL A 445 -19.71 -4.09 3.16
CA VAL A 445 -19.49 -5.50 2.83
C VAL A 445 -18.25 -6.03 3.54
N LEU A 446 -17.10 -5.38 3.37
CA LEU A 446 -15.81 -5.86 3.90
C LEU A 446 -15.78 -5.96 5.43
N PHE A 447 -16.44 -5.04 6.12
CA PHE A 447 -16.53 -5.05 7.58
C PHE A 447 -17.73 -5.83 8.09
N ASN A 448 -18.50 -6.50 7.22
CA ASN A 448 -19.67 -7.30 7.60
C ASN A 448 -20.72 -6.47 8.35
N LEU A 449 -21.09 -5.31 7.82
CA LEU A 449 -22.22 -4.48 8.28
C LEU A 449 -23.54 -4.88 7.63
N THR A 450 -23.51 -5.60 6.51
CA THR A 450 -24.71 -6.18 5.90
C THR A 450 -25.37 -7.21 6.83
N THR A 451 -26.68 -7.40 6.66
CA THR A 451 -27.56 -8.22 7.51
C THR A 451 -27.88 -9.57 6.88
N SER A 452 -27.60 -9.75 5.59
CA SER A 452 -27.78 -11.00 4.85
C SER A 452 -26.78 -11.11 3.69
N GLU A 453 -26.58 -12.34 3.21
CA GLU A 453 -25.81 -12.60 1.98
C GLU A 453 -26.47 -11.96 0.75
N GLU A 454 -27.80 -11.89 0.70
CA GLU A 454 -28.54 -11.19 -0.36
C GLU A 454 -28.21 -9.69 -0.38
N GLN A 455 -28.23 -9.03 0.79
CA GLN A 455 -27.87 -7.62 0.90
C GLN A 455 -26.41 -7.38 0.49
N LYS A 456 -25.51 -8.29 0.90
CA LYS A 456 -24.09 -8.26 0.51
C LYS A 456 -23.91 -8.36 -1.01
N ASN A 457 -24.61 -9.28 -1.64
CA ASN A 457 -24.59 -9.47 -3.09
C ASN A 457 -25.16 -8.28 -3.85
N LEU A 458 -26.26 -7.68 -3.36
CA LEU A 458 -26.85 -6.47 -3.94
C LEU A 458 -25.87 -5.30 -3.92
N VAL A 459 -25.16 -5.08 -2.81
CA VAL A 459 -24.14 -4.00 -2.74
C VAL A 459 -23.01 -4.28 -3.74
N SER A 460 -22.52 -5.51 -3.78
CA SER A 460 -21.47 -5.95 -4.71
C SER A 460 -21.89 -5.76 -6.19
N GLU A 461 -23.14 -6.04 -6.53
CA GLU A 461 -23.68 -5.84 -7.89
C GLU A 461 -23.85 -4.35 -8.22
N ASN A 462 -24.45 -3.58 -7.31
CA ASN A 462 -24.78 -2.18 -7.59
C ASN A 462 -23.55 -1.26 -7.59
N LEU A 463 -22.44 -1.63 -6.93
CA LEU A 463 -21.16 -0.90 -7.04
C LEU A 463 -20.66 -0.79 -8.51
N GLU A 464 -20.99 -1.77 -9.36
CA GLU A 464 -20.64 -1.74 -10.79
C GLU A 464 -21.25 -0.54 -11.54
N MET A 465 -22.32 0.08 -11.02
CA MET A 465 -22.94 1.26 -11.65
C MET A 465 -21.96 2.44 -11.79
N ASN A 466 -20.94 2.48 -10.93
CA ASN A 466 -19.92 3.51 -10.92
C ASN A 466 -18.79 3.22 -11.91
N TRP A 467 -18.76 2.04 -12.54
CA TRP A 467 -17.64 1.61 -13.35
C TRP A 467 -17.68 2.19 -14.75
N ASN A 468 -16.49 2.54 -15.25
CA ASN A 468 -16.24 2.75 -16.66
C ASN A 468 -15.21 1.73 -17.19
N GLU A 469 -14.61 2.02 -18.35
CA GLU A 469 -13.59 1.14 -18.96
C GLU A 469 -12.34 0.96 -18.09
N LEU A 470 -12.03 1.93 -17.23
CA LEU A 470 -10.82 1.98 -16.41
C LEU A 470 -11.06 1.63 -14.95
N GLY A 471 -12.28 1.76 -14.43
CA GLY A 471 -12.59 1.48 -13.03
C GLY A 471 -13.76 2.29 -12.47
N PRO A 472 -13.96 2.30 -11.14
CA PRO A 472 -15.06 2.99 -10.48
C PRO A 472 -14.77 4.47 -10.38
N VAL A 473 -15.60 5.31 -11.00
CA VAL A 473 -15.58 6.75 -10.81
C VAL A 473 -16.29 7.05 -9.50
N ALA A 474 -15.53 7.49 -8.49
CA ALA A 474 -16.05 7.66 -7.14
C ALA A 474 -17.17 8.72 -7.10
N PRO A 475 -18.40 8.38 -6.67
CA PRO A 475 -19.48 9.36 -6.54
C PRO A 475 -19.14 10.52 -5.60
N GLU A 476 -18.42 10.21 -4.52
CA GLU A 476 -17.92 11.14 -3.51
C GLU A 476 -16.62 11.85 -3.91
N LEU A 477 -16.05 11.55 -5.08
CA LEU A 477 -14.96 12.35 -5.66
C LEU A 477 -15.09 12.34 -7.19
N PRO A 478 -16.02 13.15 -7.75
CA PRO A 478 -16.35 13.10 -9.16
C PRO A 478 -15.14 13.22 -10.10
N ASP A 479 -15.25 12.65 -11.29
CA ASP A 479 -14.20 12.54 -12.32
C ASP A 479 -12.98 11.71 -11.91
N THR A 480 -12.97 11.10 -10.72
CA THR A 480 -11.75 10.47 -10.20
C THR A 480 -11.94 8.99 -9.95
N ILE A 481 -10.96 8.18 -10.37
CA ILE A 481 -10.81 6.78 -9.98
C ILE A 481 -9.78 6.73 -8.86
N SER A 482 -10.24 6.30 -7.68
CA SER A 482 -9.43 6.21 -6.46
C SER A 482 -9.06 4.73 -6.19
N PRO A 483 -7.81 4.31 -6.42
CA PRO A 483 -7.34 2.97 -6.12
C PRO A 483 -7.34 2.66 -4.62
N PHE A 484 -7.31 3.69 -3.77
CA PHE A 484 -7.51 3.55 -2.33
C PHE A 484 -8.85 2.87 -2.03
N ILE A 485 -9.95 3.46 -2.51
CA ILE A 485 -11.29 2.89 -2.28
C ILE A 485 -11.52 1.65 -3.14
N SER A 486 -11.05 1.65 -4.39
CA SER A 486 -11.15 0.47 -5.26
C SER A 486 -10.44 -0.75 -4.66
N GLY A 487 -9.37 -0.54 -3.88
CA GLY A 487 -8.68 -1.58 -3.13
C GLY A 487 -9.54 -2.24 -2.04
N PHE A 488 -10.51 -1.52 -1.47
CA PHE A 488 -11.51 -2.10 -0.57
C PHE A 488 -12.68 -2.72 -1.35
N GLU A 489 -13.08 -2.11 -2.47
CA GLU A 489 -14.14 -2.63 -3.34
C GLU A 489 -13.82 -4.03 -3.90
N ILE A 490 -12.58 -4.27 -4.36
CA ILE A 490 -12.18 -5.62 -4.81
C ILE A 490 -12.33 -6.66 -3.69
N GLN A 491 -12.03 -6.28 -2.44
CA GLN A 491 -12.16 -7.17 -1.29
C GLN A 491 -13.64 -7.40 -0.96
N ALA A 492 -14.47 -6.35 -1.05
CA ALA A 492 -15.91 -6.48 -0.90
C ALA A 492 -16.52 -7.45 -1.93
N HIS A 493 -16.06 -7.42 -3.19
CA HIS A 493 -16.52 -8.39 -4.19
C HIS A 493 -16.12 -9.83 -3.85
N PHE A 494 -14.89 -10.06 -3.37
CA PHE A 494 -14.48 -11.38 -2.89
C PHE A 494 -15.30 -11.83 -1.66
N GLU A 495 -15.52 -10.96 -0.67
CA GLU A 495 -16.35 -11.24 0.51
C GLU A 495 -17.82 -11.55 0.16
N ALA A 496 -18.29 -11.02 -0.97
CA ALA A 496 -19.59 -11.33 -1.56
C ALA A 496 -19.58 -12.57 -2.46
N GLY A 497 -18.48 -13.32 -2.54
CA GLY A 497 -18.36 -14.50 -3.41
C GLY A 497 -18.38 -14.17 -4.92
N ASN A 498 -18.17 -12.91 -5.30
CA ASN A 498 -18.20 -12.42 -6.68
C ASN A 498 -16.76 -12.31 -7.24
N ASP A 499 -16.02 -13.41 -7.23
CA ASP A 499 -14.59 -13.47 -7.61
C ASP A 499 -14.32 -12.91 -9.02
N ALA A 500 -15.20 -13.22 -9.98
CA ALA A 500 -15.06 -12.75 -11.35
C ALA A 500 -15.13 -11.23 -11.45
N ARG A 501 -16.01 -10.60 -10.66
CA ARG A 501 -16.16 -9.14 -10.57
C ARG A 501 -14.93 -8.51 -9.94
N ALA A 502 -14.43 -9.08 -8.84
CA ALA A 502 -13.19 -8.63 -8.21
C ALA A 502 -12.01 -8.64 -9.19
N LEU A 503 -11.82 -9.74 -9.93
CA LEU A 503 -10.76 -9.85 -10.92
C LEU A 503 -10.96 -8.94 -12.15
N ASP A 504 -12.20 -8.70 -12.58
CA ASP A 504 -12.47 -7.73 -13.66
C ASP A 504 -12.07 -6.31 -13.25
N LEU A 505 -12.44 -5.88 -12.05
CA LEU A 505 -12.00 -4.59 -11.49
C LEU A 505 -10.47 -4.51 -11.37
N ILE A 506 -9.83 -5.60 -10.93
CA ILE A 506 -8.36 -5.68 -10.88
C ILE A 506 -7.74 -5.44 -12.26
N ARG A 507 -8.26 -6.10 -13.30
CA ARG A 507 -7.78 -5.98 -14.69
C ARG A 507 -8.04 -4.60 -15.30
N ARG A 508 -9.14 -3.93 -14.95
CA ARG A 508 -9.45 -2.57 -15.42
C ARG A 508 -8.51 -1.54 -14.79
N THR A 509 -8.59 -1.39 -13.48
CA THR A 509 -7.94 -0.29 -12.75
C THR A 509 -6.43 -0.43 -12.72
N TRP A 510 -5.93 -1.59 -12.27
CA TRP A 510 -4.49 -1.79 -12.15
C TRP A 510 -3.85 -2.27 -13.45
N GLY A 511 -4.63 -2.92 -14.34
CA GLY A 511 -4.18 -3.20 -15.70
C GLY A 511 -3.92 -1.91 -16.48
N TYR A 512 -4.78 -0.90 -16.33
CA TYR A 512 -4.50 0.43 -16.86
C TYR A 512 -3.19 1.01 -16.30
N MET A 513 -3.01 1.02 -14.98
CA MET A 513 -1.80 1.57 -14.35
C MET A 513 -0.52 0.92 -14.85
N LEU A 514 -0.50 -0.40 -15.05
CA LEU A 514 0.72 -1.11 -15.45
C LEU A 514 0.98 -1.10 -16.96
N THR A 515 0.02 -0.65 -17.79
CA THR A 515 0.16 -0.68 -19.25
C THR A 515 0.09 0.68 -19.93
N THR A 516 -0.47 1.70 -19.28
CA THR A 516 -0.52 3.07 -19.83
C THR A 516 0.89 3.63 -20.05
N ASN A 517 1.09 4.36 -21.15
CA ASN A 517 2.36 5.02 -21.44
C ASN A 517 2.59 6.28 -20.59
N LEU A 518 1.61 6.66 -19.77
CA LEU A 518 1.70 7.80 -18.86
C LEU A 518 2.37 7.41 -17.53
N SER A 519 2.30 6.15 -17.12
CA SER A 519 2.73 5.70 -15.79
C SER A 519 4.19 5.23 -15.79
N VAL A 520 4.68 4.94 -14.58
CA VAL A 520 6.02 4.39 -14.38
C VAL A 520 6.12 2.88 -14.67
N GLN A 521 4.98 2.18 -14.71
CA GLN A 521 4.84 0.74 -15.02
C GLN A 521 5.59 -0.23 -14.08
N SER A 522 6.05 0.24 -12.92
CA SER A 522 6.69 -0.58 -11.87
C SER A 522 6.04 -0.45 -10.50
N THR A 523 5.36 0.65 -10.23
CA THR A 523 4.67 0.98 -8.98
C THR A 523 3.28 1.51 -9.29
N LEU A 524 2.46 1.71 -8.26
CA LEU A 524 1.03 1.99 -8.40
C LEU A 524 0.73 3.47 -8.18
N LEU A 525 -0.06 4.03 -9.11
CA LEU A 525 -0.47 5.44 -9.10
C LEU A 525 -1.34 5.72 -7.89
N GLU A 526 -1.21 6.91 -7.33
CA GLU A 526 -2.10 7.43 -6.30
C GLU A 526 -3.57 7.44 -6.76
N GLY A 527 -3.81 7.81 -8.00
CA GLY A 527 -5.10 7.76 -8.66
C GLY A 527 -5.01 8.43 -10.02
N PHE A 528 -6.14 8.48 -10.72
CA PHE A 528 -6.23 9.09 -12.06
C PHE A 528 -7.68 9.51 -12.34
N THR A 529 -7.87 10.33 -13.37
CA THR A 529 -9.23 10.78 -13.75
C THR A 529 -10.00 9.68 -14.48
N ALA A 530 -11.31 9.83 -14.64
CA ALA A 530 -12.19 8.89 -15.32
C ALA A 530 -11.75 8.58 -16.77
N ASN A 531 -11.02 9.50 -17.41
CA ASN A 531 -10.46 9.34 -18.75
C ASN A 531 -9.00 8.81 -18.77
N GLY A 532 -8.42 8.48 -17.61
CA GLY A 532 -7.06 7.97 -17.48
C GLY A 532 -5.96 9.03 -17.35
N SER A 533 -6.27 10.33 -17.37
CA SER A 533 -5.21 11.34 -17.19
C SER A 533 -4.60 11.31 -15.78
N LEU A 534 -3.36 11.78 -15.65
CA LEU A 534 -2.67 11.90 -14.36
C LEU A 534 -3.20 13.06 -13.48
N ALA A 535 -4.30 13.70 -13.89
CA ALA A 535 -4.91 14.84 -13.21
C ALA A 535 -5.80 14.41 -12.03
N TYR A 536 -5.36 13.43 -11.23
CA TYR A 536 -6.05 13.02 -10.01
C TYR A 536 -6.32 14.24 -9.13
N ARG A 537 -7.56 14.43 -8.66
CA ARG A 537 -7.95 15.57 -7.81
C ARG A 537 -7.63 16.96 -8.39
N TYR A 538 -7.55 17.08 -9.71
CA TYR A 538 -7.15 18.31 -10.42
C TYR A 538 -7.83 19.58 -9.88
N ASN A 539 -9.17 19.57 -9.84
CA ASN A 539 -9.98 20.68 -9.34
C ASN A 539 -10.27 20.62 -7.84
N HIS A 540 -9.66 19.67 -7.11
CA HIS A 540 -9.96 19.37 -5.72
C HIS A 540 -8.72 19.09 -4.87
N GLY A 541 -7.95 20.17 -4.64
CA GLY A 541 -6.81 20.19 -3.71
C GLY A 541 -5.45 20.09 -4.39
N TYR A 542 -5.37 19.69 -5.67
CA TYR A 542 -4.11 19.60 -6.42
C TYR A 542 -3.88 20.76 -7.38
N ASN A 543 -4.60 21.87 -7.23
CA ASN A 543 -4.30 23.15 -7.87
C ASN A 543 -3.96 23.05 -9.37
N ASP A 544 -4.74 22.27 -10.12
CA ASP A 544 -4.56 22.08 -11.55
C ASP A 544 -3.21 21.44 -11.96
N ASP A 545 -2.56 20.68 -11.06
CA ASP A 545 -1.23 20.12 -11.24
C ASP A 545 -1.24 18.60 -11.44
N PRO A 546 -1.18 18.09 -12.68
CA PRO A 546 -1.13 16.66 -12.94
C PRO A 546 0.26 16.04 -12.67
N ALA A 547 1.31 16.83 -12.46
CA ALA A 547 2.64 16.33 -12.10
C ALA A 547 2.78 16.05 -10.61
N TYR A 548 1.86 16.59 -9.79
CA TYR A 548 1.83 16.36 -8.36
C TYR A 548 1.45 14.92 -8.00
N THR A 549 0.47 14.31 -8.70
CA THR A 549 0.00 12.93 -8.49
C THR A 549 1.16 11.95 -8.34
N SER A 550 1.17 11.14 -7.28
CA SER A 550 2.25 10.17 -7.07
C SER A 550 2.11 8.94 -7.98
N HIS A 551 3.24 8.42 -8.46
CA HIS A 551 3.29 7.15 -9.20
C HIS A 551 3.71 5.97 -8.32
N SER A 552 3.97 6.21 -7.04
CA SER A 552 4.26 5.16 -6.07
C SER A 552 3.57 5.48 -4.74
N HIS A 553 2.30 5.11 -4.65
CA HIS A 553 1.44 5.42 -3.51
C HIS A 553 0.90 4.15 -2.84
N GLY A 554 1.18 3.98 -1.56
CA GLY A 554 1.00 2.73 -0.82
C GLY A 554 -0.46 2.33 -0.72
N TRP A 555 -1.37 3.31 -0.70
CA TRP A 555 -2.81 3.09 -0.65
C TRP A 555 -3.39 2.40 -1.89
N SER A 556 -2.62 2.28 -2.97
CA SER A 556 -3.04 1.67 -4.24
C SER A 556 -2.67 0.19 -4.30
N SER A 557 -1.98 -0.34 -3.28
CA SER A 557 -1.46 -1.70 -3.24
C SER A 557 -2.48 -2.78 -2.90
N GLY A 558 -3.78 -2.44 -2.82
CA GLY A 558 -4.89 -3.33 -2.44
C GLY A 558 -4.94 -4.71 -3.10
N PRO A 559 -4.60 -4.86 -4.40
CA PRO A 559 -4.56 -6.19 -5.03
C PRO A 559 -3.53 -7.13 -4.40
N THR A 560 -2.42 -6.62 -3.84
CA THR A 560 -1.35 -7.44 -3.26
C THR A 560 -1.88 -8.32 -2.11
N PRO A 561 -2.45 -7.75 -1.03
CA PRO A 561 -3.08 -8.56 0.01
C PRO A 561 -4.33 -9.27 -0.50
N ALA A 562 -5.13 -8.68 -1.40
CA ALA A 562 -6.36 -9.32 -1.86
C ALA A 562 -6.09 -10.65 -2.61
N LEU A 563 -5.04 -10.69 -3.45
CA LEU A 563 -4.63 -11.91 -4.15
C LEU A 563 -4.12 -12.99 -3.16
N THR A 564 -3.43 -12.59 -2.09
CA THR A 564 -2.98 -13.53 -1.05
C THR A 564 -4.14 -14.01 -0.15
N PHE A 565 -5.03 -13.12 0.26
CA PHE A 565 -6.08 -13.44 1.22
C PHE A 565 -7.28 -14.15 0.60
N TYR A 566 -7.63 -13.81 -0.65
CA TYR A 566 -8.81 -14.34 -1.34
C TYR A 566 -8.44 -15.36 -2.41
N VAL A 567 -7.65 -14.97 -3.43
CA VAL A 567 -7.31 -15.90 -4.53
C VAL A 567 -6.51 -17.10 -4.02
N LEU A 568 -5.41 -16.85 -3.30
CA LEU A 568 -4.68 -17.92 -2.62
C LEU A 568 -5.49 -18.47 -1.44
N GLY A 569 -6.25 -17.61 -0.75
CA GLY A 569 -7.17 -17.97 0.32
C GLY A 569 -6.57 -17.94 1.72
N LEU A 570 -5.32 -17.50 1.89
CA LEU A 570 -4.55 -17.66 3.13
C LEU A 570 -4.67 -16.42 4.04
N THR A 571 -5.30 -16.55 5.20
CA THR A 571 -5.50 -15.43 6.15
C THR A 571 -5.14 -15.83 7.59
N LEU A 572 -4.51 -14.90 8.33
CA LEU A 572 -4.28 -15.08 9.78
C LEU A 572 -5.53 -14.71 10.59
N THR A 573 -5.90 -15.54 11.56
CA THR A 573 -7.08 -15.32 12.41
C THR A 573 -6.73 -15.07 13.88
N ALA A 574 -5.46 -15.21 14.25
CA ALA A 574 -4.91 -14.81 15.55
C ALA A 574 -3.44 -14.36 15.40
N PRO A 575 -2.87 -13.67 16.42
CA PRO A 575 -1.55 -13.06 16.31
C PRO A 575 -0.46 -14.01 15.80
N GLN A 576 0.29 -13.55 14.79
CA GLN A 576 1.37 -14.26 14.08
C GLN A 576 0.95 -15.55 13.38
N GLY A 577 -0.36 -15.85 13.31
CA GLY A 577 -0.87 -17.07 12.72
C GLY A 577 -0.93 -18.25 13.70
N LYS A 578 -1.00 -17.99 15.01
CA LYS A 578 -1.36 -19.03 16.01
C LYS A 578 -2.61 -19.80 15.58
N THR A 579 -3.57 -19.06 15.01
CA THR A 579 -4.63 -19.65 14.20
C THR A 579 -4.70 -18.99 12.83
N TRP A 580 -5.13 -19.76 11.84
CA TRP A 580 -5.19 -19.35 10.44
C TRP A 580 -6.42 -19.93 9.74
N ALA A 581 -6.78 -19.37 8.60
CA ALA A 581 -7.85 -19.84 7.73
C ALA A 581 -7.34 -19.94 6.28
N ILE A 582 -7.80 -20.97 5.57
CA ILE A 582 -7.53 -21.17 4.14
C ILE A 582 -8.86 -21.33 3.42
N SER A 583 -9.26 -20.36 2.60
CA SER A 583 -10.50 -20.40 1.83
C SER A 583 -10.23 -19.88 0.41
N PRO A 584 -9.77 -20.74 -0.52
CA PRO A 584 -9.40 -20.30 -1.86
C PRO A 584 -10.60 -19.83 -2.70
N HIS A 585 -10.48 -18.68 -3.34
CA HIS A 585 -11.47 -18.11 -4.26
C HIS A 585 -11.16 -18.52 -5.71
N ILE A 586 -11.87 -19.53 -6.21
CA ILE A 586 -11.63 -20.12 -7.54
C ILE A 586 -12.65 -19.68 -8.60
N GLY A 587 -13.73 -18.99 -8.22
CA GLY A 587 -14.82 -18.59 -9.12
C GLY A 587 -14.41 -17.60 -10.21
N GLY A 588 -13.20 -17.04 -10.09
CA GLY A 588 -12.59 -16.13 -11.04
C GLY A 588 -12.00 -16.77 -12.31
N GLY A 589 -12.02 -18.11 -12.42
CA GLY A 589 -11.55 -18.84 -13.59
C GLY A 589 -10.03 -19.04 -13.67
N LEU A 590 -9.34 -18.94 -12.53
CA LEU A 590 -7.90 -19.19 -12.45
C LEU A 590 -7.63 -20.70 -12.30
N PRO A 591 -6.67 -21.27 -13.05
CA PRO A 591 -6.41 -22.72 -13.02
C PRO A 591 -5.58 -23.17 -11.80
N ALA A 592 -4.79 -22.25 -11.23
CA ALA A 592 -3.91 -22.51 -10.10
C ALA A 592 -3.46 -21.22 -9.45
N ALA A 593 -3.14 -21.30 -8.15
CA ALA A 593 -2.35 -20.30 -7.45
C ALA A 593 -1.41 -20.95 -6.43
N GLU A 594 -0.27 -20.33 -6.20
CA GLU A 594 0.76 -20.73 -5.24
C GLU A 594 1.34 -19.49 -4.57
N GLY A 595 1.58 -19.56 -3.27
CA GLY A 595 2.09 -18.41 -2.52
C GLY A 595 2.10 -18.65 -1.02
N GLY A 596 2.49 -17.61 -0.29
CA GLY A 596 2.57 -17.66 1.16
C GLY A 596 3.38 -16.51 1.73
N PHE A 597 3.55 -16.53 3.05
CA PHE A 597 4.36 -15.58 3.80
C PHE A 597 4.90 -16.23 5.08
N GLU A 598 6.04 -15.74 5.56
CA GLU A 598 6.62 -16.11 6.85
C GLU A 598 6.16 -15.16 7.97
N THR A 599 5.92 -15.72 9.16
CA THR A 599 5.84 -14.96 10.43
C THR A 599 6.95 -15.46 11.38
N ASN A 600 7.09 -14.88 12.58
CA ASN A 600 8.06 -15.44 13.55
C ASN A 600 7.69 -16.86 14.05
N LEU A 601 6.51 -17.38 13.70
CA LEU A 601 6.16 -18.78 13.94
C LEU A 601 6.70 -19.70 12.84
N GLY A 602 7.03 -19.18 11.66
CA GLY A 602 7.53 -19.91 10.50
C GLY A 602 6.71 -19.64 9.24
N TRP A 603 6.91 -20.49 8.23
CA TRP A 603 6.29 -20.39 6.91
C TRP A 603 4.80 -20.78 6.89
N PHE A 604 3.97 -19.95 6.25
CA PHE A 604 2.57 -20.25 5.90
C PHE A 604 2.44 -20.23 4.38
N GLY A 605 2.26 -21.41 3.78
CA GLY A 605 2.19 -21.60 2.33
C GLY A 605 0.98 -22.37 1.89
N VAL A 606 0.46 -21.98 0.72
CA VAL A 606 -0.68 -22.59 0.06
C VAL A 606 -0.34 -22.80 -1.41
N LYS A 607 -0.79 -23.92 -1.95
CA LYS A 607 -0.76 -24.21 -3.38
C LYS A 607 -2.01 -24.96 -3.77
N TRP A 608 -2.75 -24.46 -4.74
CA TRP A 608 -3.91 -25.17 -5.26
C TRP A 608 -3.95 -25.19 -6.78
N THR A 609 -4.63 -26.21 -7.32
CA THR A 609 -4.87 -26.42 -8.74
C THR A 609 -6.28 -26.95 -8.96
N THR A 610 -6.96 -26.46 -10.01
CA THR A 610 -8.24 -27.00 -10.48
C THR A 610 -8.03 -27.91 -11.69
N LEU A 611 -8.82 -28.97 -11.79
CA LEU A 611 -8.89 -29.90 -12.92
C LEU A 611 -10.28 -29.82 -13.53
N GLY A 612 -10.37 -29.72 -14.86
CA GLY A 612 -11.65 -29.61 -15.58
C GLY A 612 -12.34 -28.24 -15.40
N GLY A 613 -12.81 -27.66 -16.50
CA GLY A 613 -13.37 -26.30 -16.55
C GLY A 613 -12.52 -25.36 -17.39
N SER A 614 -12.71 -25.39 -18.71
CA SER A 614 -12.09 -24.46 -19.65
C SER A 614 -12.63 -23.04 -19.46
N GLY A 615 -11.88 -22.19 -18.77
CA GLY A 615 -11.73 -20.76 -19.10
C GLY A 615 -12.97 -19.87 -19.18
N GLY A 616 -14.07 -20.18 -18.48
CA GLY A 616 -15.26 -19.33 -18.44
C GLY A 616 -16.03 -19.53 -17.14
N GLY A 617 -16.26 -18.42 -16.41
CA GLY A 617 -16.94 -18.39 -15.11
C GLY A 617 -18.28 -19.14 -15.16
N GLY A 618 -18.33 -20.30 -14.50
CA GLY A 618 -19.54 -21.11 -14.39
C GLY A 618 -19.40 -22.60 -14.76
N SER A 619 -18.21 -23.12 -15.09
CA SER A 619 -18.02 -24.57 -15.23
C SER A 619 -17.76 -25.24 -13.87
N GLU A 620 -18.42 -26.37 -13.62
CA GLU A 620 -18.13 -27.23 -12.45
C GLU A 620 -16.66 -27.67 -12.51
N VAL A 621 -15.96 -27.52 -11.39
CA VAL A 621 -14.57 -27.97 -11.27
C VAL A 621 -14.59 -29.49 -11.06
N GLU A 622 -14.03 -30.23 -12.02
CA GLU A 622 -14.05 -31.71 -12.01
C GLU A 622 -13.10 -32.30 -10.96
N GLY A 623 -12.10 -31.53 -10.51
CA GLY A 623 -11.20 -31.93 -9.42
C GLY A 623 -10.46 -30.74 -8.81
N PHE A 624 -10.14 -30.85 -7.52
CA PHE A 624 -9.43 -29.79 -6.79
C PHE A 624 -8.34 -30.41 -5.93
N SER A 625 -7.12 -29.87 -6.04
CA SER A 625 -5.99 -30.27 -5.21
C SER A 625 -5.45 -29.05 -4.48
N LEU A 626 -5.20 -29.20 -3.18
CA LEU A 626 -4.69 -28.17 -2.29
C LEU A 626 -3.55 -28.77 -1.44
N SER A 627 -2.43 -28.06 -1.38
CA SER A 627 -1.33 -28.32 -0.46
C SER A 627 -1.20 -27.14 0.50
N VAL A 628 -1.02 -27.47 1.77
CA VAL A 628 -0.88 -26.52 2.87
C VAL A 628 0.42 -26.84 3.60
N ASP A 629 1.25 -25.83 3.87
CA ASP A 629 2.44 -25.94 4.71
C ASP A 629 2.39 -24.81 5.74
N THR A 630 2.18 -25.15 7.01
CA THR A 630 2.06 -24.17 8.11
C THR A 630 2.89 -24.62 9.30
N PRO A 631 3.29 -23.71 10.22
CA PRO A 631 4.22 -24.08 11.28
C PRO A 631 3.57 -25.03 12.30
N GLU A 632 4.33 -26.02 12.79
CA GLU A 632 3.90 -26.88 13.88
C GLU A 632 3.49 -26.05 15.12
N GLY A 633 2.48 -26.52 15.86
CA GLY A 633 1.95 -25.81 17.02
C GLY A 633 0.94 -24.69 16.69
N THR A 634 0.69 -24.43 15.41
CA THR A 634 -0.47 -23.63 14.94
C THR A 634 -1.66 -24.53 14.65
N SER A 635 -2.82 -23.95 14.34
CA SER A 635 -4.00 -24.70 13.88
C SER A 635 -4.92 -23.83 13.04
N GLY A 636 -5.67 -24.41 12.11
CA GLY A 636 -6.55 -23.63 11.27
C GLY A 636 -7.70 -24.41 10.66
N VAL A 637 -8.49 -23.68 9.89
CA VAL A 637 -9.65 -24.21 9.16
C VAL A 637 -9.43 -23.98 7.68
N VAL A 638 -9.52 -25.06 6.90
CA VAL A 638 -9.63 -25.01 5.45
C VAL A 638 -11.11 -25.06 5.07
N THR A 639 -11.60 -24.09 4.33
CA THR A 639 -12.94 -24.13 3.72
C THR A 639 -12.78 -24.44 2.24
N LEU A 640 -13.42 -25.53 1.80
CA LEU A 640 -13.39 -25.91 0.39
C LEU A 640 -14.16 -24.88 -0.45
N PRO A 641 -13.66 -24.51 -1.64
CA PRO A 641 -14.28 -23.47 -2.46
C PRO A 641 -15.71 -23.80 -2.88
N ASP A 642 -16.50 -22.75 -3.09
CA ASP A 642 -17.80 -22.89 -3.74
C ASP A 642 -17.63 -23.42 -5.18
N GLY A 643 -18.51 -24.32 -5.60
CA GLY A 643 -18.42 -25.01 -6.91
C GLY A 643 -17.65 -26.33 -6.89
N VAL A 644 -16.94 -26.66 -5.80
CA VAL A 644 -16.37 -28.00 -5.62
C VAL A 644 -17.37 -28.87 -4.88
N VAL A 645 -18.04 -29.77 -5.61
CA VAL A 645 -19.05 -30.70 -5.07
C VAL A 645 -18.46 -32.10 -5.03
N SER A 646 -18.34 -32.68 -3.84
CA SER A 646 -17.95 -34.09 -3.69
C SER A 646 -18.58 -34.75 -2.46
N GLU A 647 -18.93 -36.02 -2.60
CA GLU A 647 -19.40 -36.88 -1.50
C GLU A 647 -18.28 -37.24 -0.52
N SER A 648 -17.02 -37.09 -0.92
CA SER A 648 -15.84 -37.38 -0.09
C SER A 648 -14.60 -36.66 -0.59
N TYR A 649 -13.74 -36.24 0.31
CA TYR A 649 -12.41 -35.71 -0.04
C TYR A 649 -11.32 -36.52 0.66
N MET A 650 -10.09 -36.46 0.15
CA MET A 650 -8.92 -37.07 0.74
C MET A 650 -8.16 -36.01 1.55
N VAL A 651 -7.79 -36.32 2.79
CA VAL A 651 -6.86 -35.54 3.59
C VAL A 651 -5.66 -36.43 3.91
N ASP A 652 -4.48 -36.08 3.43
CA ASP A 652 -3.24 -36.85 3.63
C ASP A 652 -3.37 -38.34 3.24
N GLY A 653 -4.07 -38.59 2.13
CA GLY A 653 -4.34 -39.94 1.63
C GLY A 653 -5.41 -40.70 2.41
N VAL A 654 -6.07 -40.09 3.38
CA VAL A 654 -7.19 -40.68 4.13
C VAL A 654 -8.51 -40.12 3.63
N ARG A 655 -9.44 -41.02 3.26
CA ARG A 655 -10.77 -40.63 2.79
C ARG A 655 -11.63 -40.14 3.95
N VAL A 656 -12.15 -38.92 3.82
CA VAL A 656 -13.09 -38.31 4.75
C VAL A 656 -14.44 -38.16 4.04
N GLY A 657 -15.48 -38.78 4.59
CA GLY A 657 -16.84 -38.60 4.07
C GLY A 657 -17.26 -37.14 4.27
N ALA A 658 -17.84 -36.52 3.25
CA ALA A 658 -18.33 -35.15 3.36
C ALA A 658 -19.43 -35.11 4.43
N ARG A 659 -19.11 -34.63 5.63
CA ARG A 659 -20.15 -34.14 6.53
C ARG A 659 -20.77 -32.91 5.86
N ALA A 660 -21.97 -32.50 6.29
CA ALA A 660 -22.67 -31.32 5.77
C ALA A 660 -21.89 -29.98 5.83
N SER A 661 -20.64 -29.98 6.31
CA SER A 661 -19.73 -28.83 6.42
C SER A 661 -18.55 -28.99 5.45
N ARG A 662 -18.33 -27.97 4.61
CA ARG A 662 -17.16 -27.80 3.72
C ARG A 662 -15.86 -27.44 4.45
N SER A 663 -15.84 -27.51 5.79
CA SER A 663 -14.74 -27.04 6.63
C SER A 663 -13.92 -28.20 7.19
N ILE A 664 -12.59 -28.11 7.08
CA ILE A 664 -11.62 -29.10 7.50
C ILE A 664 -10.72 -28.44 8.54
N THR A 665 -10.72 -28.96 9.78
CA THR A 665 -9.79 -28.51 10.82
C THR A 665 -8.46 -29.21 10.67
N LEU A 666 -7.38 -28.44 10.60
CA LEU A 666 -6.02 -28.92 10.50
C LEU A 666 -5.16 -28.39 11.67
N ILE A 667 -4.20 -29.19 12.09
CA ILE A 667 -3.09 -28.72 12.91
C ILE A 667 -2.01 -28.13 12.00
N GLY A 668 -1.03 -27.46 12.59
CA GLY A 668 0.17 -27.03 11.88
C GLY A 668 0.96 -28.21 11.33
N GLY A 669 1.52 -28.04 10.14
CA GLY A 669 2.26 -29.05 9.41
C GLY A 669 1.96 -29.01 7.90
N ARG A 670 2.42 -30.05 7.20
CA ARG A 670 2.17 -30.26 5.78
C ARG A 670 0.96 -31.14 5.57
N HIS A 671 -0.01 -30.62 4.85
CA HIS A 671 -1.25 -31.31 4.53
C HIS A 671 -1.56 -31.25 3.03
N SER A 672 -2.19 -32.32 2.54
CA SER A 672 -2.69 -32.43 1.18
C SER A 672 -4.18 -32.74 1.21
N ILE A 673 -4.96 -31.97 0.44
CA ILE A 673 -6.39 -32.16 0.26
C ILE A 673 -6.66 -32.38 -1.22
N GLN A 674 -7.36 -33.46 -1.54
CA GLN A 674 -7.73 -33.81 -2.92
C GLN A 674 -9.20 -34.15 -3.00
N ILE A 675 -9.85 -33.68 -4.06
CA ILE A 675 -11.27 -33.89 -4.35
C ILE A 675 -11.41 -34.55 -5.69
#